data_AF-A0A1M4SUF2-F1
#
_entry.id   AF-A0A1M4SUF2-F1
#
_cell.length_a   1.000
_cell.length_b   1.000
_cell.length_c   1.000
_cell.angle_alpha   90.00
_cell.angle_beta   90.00
_cell.angle_gamma   90.00
#
_symmetry.space_group_name_H-M   'P 1'
#
loop_
_entity.id
_entity.type
_entity.pdbx_description
1 polymer ?
#
loop_
_entity_poly.entity_id
_entity_poly.type
_entity_poly.pdbx_seq_one_letter_code
_entity_poly.pdbx_strand_id
1 'polypeptide(L)'
;MKNLKIYLVLFTVLFNAQLIFARPFSIASKAKVSSSSQLDKRHAHDNINDGIISIDGKGNWMAKGNDAWIMLSWDKPQLVDKIVIFNSPSETNRILYGKLEFSDGSTIDVELPTDGSAKAIEFEEKNTSYVRFNANKGLGKNIGLSEIEVYPSANQYKEPVEWVDPYIETNRGRFFLFITGQRPYGVVSAAPMTINWNNSGGGYAHKSKEILGFPQIHAWTLSGLNLMPTLASIDPRKGEDEWKSPFKHDDEIVQPGYHRVHLPKSNVWVEQTATDRVSFYKFRWTKDTEAQLLLSLGGLLGNSRMTNPKIKRTGHSEFEGSVSSVDRAYNVGPKDVKIYFVVQVDKKWTSLDGWDGEKVLKNISMLEGGDSAGTTMLYNAKAGDEVKMKIAISYTSIENARNNLNTECSNWDFERVRNDSQDIWNAWLGKIKVEGGSVAQRIKFYTDLWHVLLGRHRINDVNGDYPDRTTGVTKSTGNLTDGFTTEANFKVRNPGKDAEGKVKHNMYNSDAWWLTQWNLNVLWGLAWPEIQDDMASSMVAYSNNGGLLPRGPSGGGYSYIMTGSPATNLIVSTFMKDILTKTDPENAFEQIKKNHLPGGMMGGGEFFAHDLKFYIDNGWWPNNAGINIEAAFQDWGAAQMAKKLGRTDDFDYFWARSKSWKNCYEPNQKLLFPKNHKGEFTTTDPLENWGYVEANAWQATWGVSHDIAGLASLMGGNTELQNKLNEAFEQGEKSDFVYSYGKGYVSYANQPGCSNAHVFSYADAPWLTQYWVRQVNEKAYGGITPDLGWGGT
;
A
#
# COMPACT_ATOMS: atom_id res chain seq x y z
N MET A 1 -32.39 49.77 -8.93
CA MET A 1 -33.02 49.01 -10.03
C MET A 1 -32.88 47.53 -9.72
N LYS A 2 -33.96 46.94 -9.19
CA LYS A 2 -34.70 45.79 -9.76
C LYS A 2 -33.94 44.45 -9.78
N ASN A 3 -34.17 43.71 -8.69
CA ASN A 3 -34.59 42.31 -8.62
C ASN A 3 -34.11 41.35 -9.71
N LEU A 4 -33.18 40.47 -9.35
CA LEU A 4 -33.17 39.09 -9.84
C LEU A 4 -32.81 38.15 -8.67
N LYS A 5 -33.84 37.71 -7.93
CA LYS A 5 -33.72 36.56 -7.02
C LYS A 5 -33.78 35.30 -7.88
N ILE A 6 -32.63 34.69 -8.14
CA ILE A 6 -32.55 33.33 -8.69
C ILE A 6 -32.90 32.38 -7.54
N TYR A 7 -34.03 31.70 -7.65
CA TYR A 7 -34.35 30.56 -6.82
C TYR A 7 -33.41 29.42 -7.21
N LEU A 8 -32.42 29.15 -6.35
CA LEU A 8 -31.65 27.92 -6.41
C LEU A 8 -32.58 26.81 -5.90
N VAL A 9 -33.28 26.15 -6.82
CA VAL A 9 -33.96 24.88 -6.51
C VAL A 9 -32.84 23.88 -6.22
N LEU A 10 -32.69 23.52 -4.94
CA LEU A 10 -31.94 22.34 -4.51
C LEU A 10 -32.61 21.12 -5.16
N PHE A 11 -32.11 20.74 -6.33
CA PHE A 11 -32.25 19.36 -6.79
C PHE A 11 -31.33 18.54 -5.91
N THR A 12 -31.87 18.00 -4.82
CA THR A 12 -31.30 16.82 -4.18
C THR A 12 -31.45 15.69 -5.20
N VAL A 13 -30.51 15.62 -6.15
CA VAL A 13 -30.29 14.37 -6.87
C VAL A 13 -29.72 13.45 -5.81
N LEU A 14 -30.57 12.62 -5.23
CA LEU A 14 -30.17 11.34 -4.65
C LEU A 14 -29.54 10.55 -5.79
N PHE A 15 -28.28 10.84 -6.10
CA PHE A 15 -27.41 9.85 -6.69
C PHE A 15 -27.37 8.77 -5.61
N ASN A 16 -28.12 7.70 -5.83
CA ASN A 16 -27.69 6.37 -5.40
C ASN A 16 -26.36 6.13 -6.10
N ALA A 17 -25.30 6.77 -5.62
CA ALA A 17 -23.95 6.37 -5.90
C ALA A 17 -23.87 4.98 -5.27
N GLN A 18 -24.00 3.95 -6.11
CA GLN A 18 -23.65 2.60 -5.70
C GLN A 18 -22.23 2.69 -5.16
N LEU A 19 -22.09 2.53 -3.85
CA LEU A 19 -20.81 2.57 -3.19
C LEU A 19 -20.07 1.29 -3.59
N ILE A 20 -19.03 1.48 -4.41
CA ILE A 20 -18.18 0.39 -4.89
C ILE A 20 -17.23 0.04 -3.74
N PHE A 21 -17.28 -1.21 -3.28
CA PHE A 21 -16.39 -1.73 -2.26
C PHE A 21 -15.80 -3.07 -2.69
N ALA A 22 -14.56 -3.35 -2.31
CA ALA A 22 -14.09 -4.71 -2.25
C ALA A 22 -14.95 -5.54 -1.27
N ARG A 23 -15.23 -6.80 -1.62
CA ARG A 23 -16.18 -7.65 -0.91
C ARG A 23 -15.49 -8.90 -0.36
N PRO A 24 -16.03 -9.53 0.72
CA PRO A 24 -15.60 -10.84 1.17
C PRO A 24 -15.86 -11.91 0.10
N PHE A 25 -15.53 -13.17 0.38
CA PHE A 25 -15.80 -14.25 -0.56
C PHE A 25 -17.30 -14.52 -0.74
N SER A 26 -17.64 -15.01 -1.93
CA SER A 26 -18.95 -15.56 -2.23
C SER A 26 -19.35 -16.64 -1.21
N ILE A 27 -20.58 -16.55 -0.71
CA ILE A 27 -21.23 -17.57 0.13
C ILE A 27 -22.01 -18.60 -0.69
N ALA A 28 -21.96 -18.52 -2.03
CA ALA A 28 -22.61 -19.46 -2.93
C ALA A 28 -22.16 -20.91 -2.69
N SER A 29 -20.87 -21.12 -2.40
CA SER A 29 -20.29 -22.45 -2.11
C SER A 29 -20.86 -23.11 -0.85
N LYS A 30 -21.54 -22.35 0.01
CA LYS A 30 -22.23 -22.86 1.22
C LYS A 30 -23.70 -23.20 0.96
N ALA A 31 -24.20 -22.95 -0.24
CA ALA A 31 -25.59 -23.19 -0.60
C ALA A 31 -25.80 -24.62 -1.13
N LYS A 32 -26.99 -25.17 -0.88
CA LYS A 32 -27.52 -26.32 -1.62
C LYS A 32 -28.12 -25.82 -2.92
N VAL A 33 -27.76 -26.45 -4.03
CA VAL A 33 -28.21 -26.05 -5.35
C VAL A 33 -29.34 -26.97 -5.83
N SER A 34 -30.31 -26.42 -6.54
CA SER A 34 -31.35 -27.17 -7.24
C SER A 34 -31.71 -26.46 -8.55
N SER A 35 -32.24 -27.18 -9.53
CA SER A 35 -32.64 -26.60 -10.82
C SER A 35 -33.91 -27.25 -11.38
N SER A 36 -34.53 -26.59 -12.36
CA SER A 36 -35.68 -27.14 -13.09
C SER A 36 -35.33 -28.44 -13.83
N SER A 37 -34.12 -28.51 -14.36
CA SER A 37 -33.56 -29.66 -15.06
C SER A 37 -32.04 -29.52 -15.20
N GLN A 38 -31.40 -30.61 -15.62
CA GLN A 38 -29.99 -30.63 -16.02
C GLN A 38 -29.84 -31.45 -17.31
N LEU A 39 -29.01 -31.00 -18.23
CA LEU A 39 -28.85 -31.57 -19.56
C LEU A 39 -28.28 -33.00 -19.48
N ASP A 40 -27.15 -33.15 -18.79
CA ASP A 40 -26.47 -34.41 -18.51
C ASP A 40 -25.67 -34.32 -17.19
N LYS A 41 -24.88 -35.35 -16.85
CA LYS A 41 -24.06 -35.36 -15.64
C LYS A 41 -22.91 -34.35 -15.64
N ARG A 42 -22.42 -33.94 -16.82
CA ARG A 42 -21.32 -32.96 -16.93
C ARG A 42 -21.83 -31.53 -16.71
N HIS A 43 -23.13 -31.31 -16.89
CA HIS A 43 -23.77 -30.01 -16.72
C HIS A 43 -24.75 -30.00 -15.54
N ALA A 44 -24.36 -30.62 -14.43
CA ALA A 44 -25.16 -30.71 -13.21
C ALA A 44 -25.34 -29.32 -12.59
N HIS A 45 -26.40 -29.15 -11.79
CA HIS A 45 -26.66 -27.88 -11.12
C HIS A 45 -25.60 -27.56 -10.06
N ASP A 46 -25.01 -28.57 -9.41
CA ASP A 46 -23.92 -28.41 -8.43
C ASP A 46 -22.66 -27.75 -9.01
N ASN A 47 -22.55 -27.66 -10.33
CA ASN A 47 -21.44 -26.94 -10.98
C ASN A 47 -21.55 -25.41 -10.82
N ILE A 48 -22.72 -24.86 -10.48
CA ILE A 48 -22.95 -23.40 -10.51
C ILE A 48 -22.19 -22.63 -9.42
N ASN A 49 -21.71 -23.34 -8.39
CA ASN A 49 -21.06 -22.77 -7.22
C ASN A 49 -19.73 -23.48 -6.90
N ASP A 50 -19.11 -24.11 -7.89
CA ASP A 50 -17.88 -24.91 -7.73
C ASP A 50 -16.59 -24.09 -7.92
N GLY A 51 -16.69 -22.85 -8.39
CA GLY A 51 -15.55 -21.95 -8.63
C GLY A 51 -14.78 -22.22 -9.92
N ILE A 52 -15.33 -23.04 -10.83
CA ILE A 52 -14.77 -23.34 -12.16
C ILE A 52 -15.51 -22.50 -13.19
N ILE A 53 -14.98 -21.30 -13.41
CA ILE A 53 -15.67 -20.25 -14.16
C ILE A 53 -15.23 -20.22 -15.64
N SER A 54 -16.22 -20.11 -16.53
CA SER A 54 -16.11 -19.89 -17.97
C SER A 54 -15.43 -21.00 -18.78
N ILE A 55 -15.59 -22.26 -18.36
CA ILE A 55 -15.07 -23.43 -19.11
C ILE A 55 -16.25 -24.28 -19.62
N ASP A 56 -16.39 -24.41 -20.94
CA ASP A 56 -17.52 -25.16 -21.49
C ASP A 56 -17.38 -26.67 -21.20
N GLY A 57 -18.46 -27.27 -20.67
CA GLY A 57 -18.52 -28.68 -20.31
C GLY A 57 -17.71 -29.08 -19.07
N LYS A 58 -17.16 -28.10 -18.33
CA LYS A 58 -16.50 -28.29 -17.02
C LYS A 58 -16.88 -27.13 -16.10
N GLY A 59 -17.68 -27.40 -15.07
CA GLY A 59 -18.05 -26.35 -14.12
C GLY A 59 -19.16 -25.42 -14.61
N ASN A 60 -19.96 -25.82 -15.60
CA ASN A 60 -21.16 -25.08 -16.01
C ASN A 60 -22.44 -25.91 -15.81
N TRP A 61 -23.54 -25.25 -15.50
CA TRP A 61 -24.87 -25.85 -15.48
C TRP A 61 -25.61 -25.56 -16.78
N MET A 62 -26.29 -26.57 -17.34
CA MET A 62 -27.13 -26.42 -18.53
C MET A 62 -28.47 -27.13 -18.30
N ALA A 63 -29.58 -26.47 -18.63
CA ALA A 63 -30.93 -27.00 -18.55
C ALA A 63 -31.34 -27.75 -19.83
N LYS A 64 -32.42 -28.53 -19.75
CA LYS A 64 -33.10 -29.11 -20.93
C LYS A 64 -34.11 -28.10 -21.46
N GLY A 65 -33.82 -27.46 -22.59
CA GLY A 65 -34.68 -26.42 -23.17
C GLY A 65 -34.34 -25.01 -22.71
N ASN A 66 -35.25 -24.06 -23.03
CA ASN A 66 -35.05 -22.61 -22.84
C ASN A 66 -35.93 -21.99 -21.73
N ASP A 67 -36.72 -22.81 -21.04
CA ASP A 67 -37.48 -22.41 -19.85
C ASP A 67 -36.86 -23.12 -18.65
N ALA A 68 -36.07 -22.38 -17.86
CA ALA A 68 -35.27 -22.98 -16.81
C ALA A 68 -35.08 -22.07 -15.60
N TRP A 69 -34.87 -22.68 -14.44
CA TRP A 69 -34.47 -21.97 -13.24
C TRP A 69 -33.36 -22.75 -12.52
N ILE A 70 -32.53 -22.02 -11.79
CA ILE A 70 -31.54 -22.55 -10.85
C ILE A 70 -31.63 -21.78 -9.54
N MET A 71 -31.50 -22.47 -8.41
CA MET A 71 -31.71 -21.92 -7.09
C MET A 71 -30.60 -22.35 -6.13
N LEU A 72 -30.03 -21.38 -5.44
CA LEU A 72 -29.13 -21.55 -4.31
C LEU A 72 -29.93 -21.36 -3.02
N SER A 73 -29.84 -22.31 -2.10
CA SER A 73 -30.58 -22.30 -0.83
C SER A 73 -29.67 -22.53 0.37
N TRP A 74 -29.90 -21.80 1.47
CA TRP A 74 -29.14 -21.92 2.71
C TRP A 74 -30.03 -22.40 3.85
N ASP A 75 -29.47 -23.16 4.78
CA ASP A 75 -30.19 -23.66 5.96
C ASP A 75 -30.61 -22.53 6.91
N LYS A 76 -29.94 -21.38 6.84
CA LYS A 76 -30.29 -20.15 7.56
C LYS A 76 -30.35 -18.98 6.59
N PRO A 77 -31.27 -18.02 6.77
CA PRO A 77 -31.26 -16.79 5.99
C PRO A 77 -29.91 -16.07 6.02
N GLN A 78 -29.52 -15.50 4.88
CA GLN A 78 -28.29 -14.75 4.66
C GLN A 78 -28.63 -13.30 4.32
N LEU A 79 -27.83 -12.35 4.80
CA LEU A 79 -27.88 -10.96 4.36
C LEU A 79 -27.01 -10.80 3.11
N VAL A 80 -27.62 -10.42 1.99
CA VAL A 80 -26.96 -10.33 0.68
C VAL A 80 -27.29 -9.01 0.00
N ASP A 81 -26.32 -8.43 -0.70
CA ASP A 81 -26.49 -7.15 -1.41
C ASP A 81 -25.82 -7.15 -2.81
N LYS A 82 -25.13 -8.23 -3.18
CA LYS A 82 -24.52 -8.40 -4.49
C LYS A 82 -24.56 -9.84 -4.97
N ILE A 83 -24.90 -10.02 -6.24
CA ILE A 83 -24.83 -11.30 -6.95
C ILE A 83 -24.05 -11.08 -8.24
N VAL A 84 -23.17 -12.01 -8.59
CA VAL A 84 -22.46 -12.01 -9.88
C VAL A 84 -22.87 -13.25 -10.64
N ILE A 85 -23.37 -13.06 -11.86
CA ILE A 85 -23.82 -14.15 -12.73
C ILE A 85 -22.88 -14.25 -13.92
N PHE A 86 -22.36 -15.46 -14.13
CA PHE A 86 -21.53 -15.79 -15.29
C PHE A 86 -22.37 -16.57 -16.28
N ASN A 87 -22.55 -16.00 -17.47
CA ASN A 87 -23.28 -16.67 -18.54
C ASN A 87 -22.52 -17.92 -19.01
N SER A 88 -23.19 -18.82 -19.73
CA SER A 88 -22.51 -19.96 -20.33
C SER A 88 -21.40 -19.49 -21.28
N PRO A 89 -20.20 -20.11 -21.25
CA PRO A 89 -19.14 -19.84 -22.22
C PRO A 89 -19.49 -20.34 -23.63
N SER A 90 -20.57 -21.10 -23.79
CA SER A 90 -21.04 -21.60 -25.08
C SER A 90 -21.39 -20.46 -26.04
N GLU A 91 -20.89 -20.54 -27.28
CA GLU A 91 -21.17 -19.52 -28.31
C GLU A 91 -22.59 -19.60 -28.86
N THR A 92 -23.26 -20.75 -28.72
CA THR A 92 -24.57 -21.02 -29.33
C THR A 92 -25.71 -21.12 -28.32
N ASN A 93 -25.39 -21.28 -27.04
CA ASN A 93 -26.37 -21.51 -25.98
C ASN A 93 -26.16 -20.52 -24.83
N ARG A 94 -26.99 -19.48 -24.76
CA ARG A 94 -26.78 -18.35 -23.83
C ARG A 94 -28.09 -17.87 -23.24
N ILE A 95 -28.04 -17.38 -22.02
CA ILE A 95 -29.17 -16.66 -21.42
C ILE A 95 -28.98 -15.18 -21.77
N LEU A 96 -30.03 -14.54 -22.27
CA LEU A 96 -30.03 -13.11 -22.59
C LEU A 96 -30.64 -12.30 -21.46
N TYR A 97 -31.73 -12.83 -20.89
CA TYR A 97 -32.51 -12.14 -19.88
C TYR A 97 -33.10 -13.15 -18.90
N GLY A 98 -33.10 -12.77 -17.63
CA GLY A 98 -33.71 -13.53 -16.56
C GLY A 98 -34.08 -12.65 -15.39
N LYS A 99 -34.54 -13.30 -14.32
CA LYS A 99 -35.03 -12.64 -13.11
C LYS A 99 -34.49 -13.35 -11.88
N LEU A 100 -33.79 -12.60 -11.04
CA LEU A 100 -33.46 -13.01 -9.68
C LEU A 100 -34.71 -12.90 -8.81
N GLU A 101 -34.92 -13.89 -7.96
CA GLU A 101 -36.02 -13.98 -7.01
C GLU A 101 -35.50 -14.41 -5.66
N PHE A 102 -35.98 -13.74 -4.62
CA PHE A 102 -35.55 -13.92 -3.23
C PHE A 102 -36.66 -14.53 -2.39
N SER A 103 -36.34 -15.06 -1.21
CA SER A 103 -37.32 -15.71 -0.33
C SER A 103 -38.37 -14.76 0.26
N ASP A 104 -38.13 -13.45 0.19
CA ASP A 104 -39.11 -12.41 0.56
C ASP A 104 -40.13 -12.11 -0.56
N GLY A 105 -40.01 -12.79 -1.72
CA GLY A 105 -40.85 -12.59 -2.89
C GLY A 105 -40.44 -11.41 -3.79
N SER A 106 -39.40 -10.66 -3.42
CA SER A 106 -38.86 -9.60 -4.26
C SER A 106 -38.11 -10.16 -5.47
N THR A 107 -38.03 -9.37 -6.54
CA THR A 107 -37.37 -9.78 -7.79
C THR A 107 -36.54 -8.68 -8.41
N ILE A 108 -35.47 -9.05 -9.11
CA ILE A 108 -34.60 -8.14 -9.87
C ILE A 108 -34.44 -8.68 -11.29
N ASP A 109 -34.73 -7.84 -12.28
CA ASP A 109 -34.51 -8.16 -13.69
C ASP A 109 -33.02 -8.08 -14.03
N VAL A 110 -32.53 -9.06 -14.81
CA VAL A 110 -31.11 -9.17 -15.16
C VAL A 110 -30.97 -9.39 -16.66
N GLU A 111 -30.24 -8.49 -17.30
CA GLU A 111 -29.72 -8.66 -18.66
C GLU A 111 -28.28 -9.16 -18.59
N LEU A 112 -28.00 -10.29 -19.25
CA LEU A 112 -26.69 -10.93 -19.22
C LEU A 112 -25.89 -10.61 -20.49
N PRO A 113 -24.57 -10.35 -20.36
CA PRO A 113 -23.69 -10.18 -21.51
C PRO A 113 -23.70 -11.39 -22.44
N THR A 114 -23.66 -11.11 -23.74
CA THR A 114 -23.57 -12.14 -24.80
C THR A 114 -22.15 -12.54 -25.12
N ASP A 115 -21.14 -11.96 -24.47
CA ASP A 115 -19.72 -12.32 -24.62
C ASP A 115 -19.29 -13.40 -23.60
N GLY A 116 -20.17 -13.79 -22.67
CA GLY A 116 -19.87 -14.74 -21.60
C GLY A 116 -19.22 -14.11 -20.37
N SER A 117 -19.03 -12.78 -20.37
CA SER A 117 -18.51 -12.07 -19.22
C SER A 117 -19.50 -12.04 -18.05
N ALA A 118 -18.96 -11.83 -16.86
CA ALA A 118 -19.74 -11.67 -15.65
C ALA A 118 -20.65 -10.45 -15.71
N LYS A 119 -21.76 -10.54 -14.99
CA LYS A 119 -22.62 -9.40 -14.67
C LYS A 119 -22.75 -9.29 -13.16
N ALA A 120 -22.25 -8.20 -12.59
CA ALA A 120 -22.54 -7.83 -11.22
C ALA A 120 -23.92 -7.15 -11.12
N ILE A 121 -24.70 -7.57 -10.13
CA ILE A 121 -26.00 -7.01 -9.77
C ILE A 121 -25.93 -6.62 -8.29
N GLU A 122 -25.91 -5.32 -8.03
CA GLU A 122 -25.91 -4.74 -6.68
C GLU A 122 -27.29 -4.17 -6.34
N PHE A 123 -27.73 -4.38 -5.11
CA PHE A 123 -29.08 -4.04 -4.64
C PHE A 123 -29.09 -3.76 -3.14
N GLU A 124 -30.17 -3.16 -2.62
CA GLU A 124 -30.33 -2.97 -1.17
C GLU A 124 -30.31 -4.31 -0.43
N GLU A 125 -29.70 -4.36 0.75
CA GLU A 125 -29.54 -5.58 1.55
C GLU A 125 -30.85 -6.37 1.68
N LYS A 126 -30.78 -7.67 1.39
CA LYS A 126 -31.89 -8.62 1.51
C LYS A 126 -31.55 -9.72 2.50
N ASN A 127 -32.49 -10.03 3.38
CA ASN A 127 -32.44 -11.22 4.24
C ASN A 127 -33.14 -12.38 3.55
N THR A 128 -32.39 -13.32 2.99
CA THR A 128 -32.94 -14.37 2.12
C THR A 128 -32.45 -15.77 2.46
N SER A 129 -33.33 -16.76 2.43
CA SER A 129 -32.97 -18.18 2.57
C SER A 129 -32.70 -18.87 1.22
N TYR A 130 -33.10 -18.24 0.10
CA TYR A 130 -32.75 -18.69 -1.23
C TYR A 130 -32.57 -17.53 -2.21
N VAL A 131 -31.81 -17.78 -3.27
CA VAL A 131 -31.78 -16.95 -4.47
C VAL A 131 -32.07 -17.85 -5.64
N ARG A 132 -33.11 -17.55 -6.41
CA ARG A 132 -33.48 -18.26 -7.63
C ARG A 132 -33.26 -17.37 -8.84
N PHE A 133 -32.51 -17.84 -9.82
CA PHE A 133 -32.43 -17.23 -11.13
C PHE A 133 -33.39 -17.94 -12.09
N ASN A 134 -34.41 -17.22 -12.55
CA ASN A 134 -35.34 -17.67 -13.56
C ASN A 134 -34.85 -17.19 -14.93
N ALA A 135 -34.54 -18.10 -15.84
CA ALA A 135 -34.08 -17.75 -17.18
C ALA A 135 -35.28 -17.61 -18.12
N ASN A 136 -35.64 -16.37 -18.44
CA ASN A 136 -36.85 -16.05 -19.19
C ASN A 136 -36.63 -16.00 -20.71
N LYS A 137 -35.40 -15.71 -21.15
CA LYS A 137 -35.04 -15.65 -22.56
C LYS A 137 -33.60 -16.09 -22.77
N GLY A 138 -33.41 -17.00 -23.73
CA GLY A 138 -32.08 -17.40 -24.17
C GLY A 138 -32.02 -17.74 -25.66
N LEU A 139 -30.80 -17.92 -26.14
CA LEU A 139 -30.44 -18.38 -27.47
C LEU A 139 -29.99 -19.82 -27.39
N GLY A 140 -30.29 -20.61 -28.41
CA GLY A 140 -29.89 -22.02 -28.49
C GLY A 140 -30.99 -23.00 -28.08
N LYS A 141 -30.61 -24.26 -27.92
CA LYS A 141 -31.54 -25.37 -27.61
C LYS A 141 -31.62 -25.66 -26.12
N ASN A 142 -30.51 -25.44 -25.41
CA ASN A 142 -30.36 -25.72 -23.98
C ASN A 142 -29.65 -24.53 -23.38
N ILE A 143 -30.27 -23.81 -22.46
CA ILE A 143 -29.64 -22.64 -21.83
C ILE A 143 -28.91 -23.02 -20.54
N GLY A 144 -28.00 -22.17 -20.09
CA GLY A 144 -27.26 -22.41 -18.87
C GLY A 144 -26.38 -21.25 -18.45
N LEU A 145 -25.69 -21.46 -17.34
CA LEU A 145 -24.80 -20.51 -16.70
C LEU A 145 -23.48 -21.21 -16.37
N SER A 146 -22.40 -20.44 -16.33
CA SER A 146 -21.15 -20.96 -15.79
C SER A 146 -21.18 -21.00 -14.28
N GLU A 147 -21.49 -19.88 -13.63
CA GLU A 147 -21.32 -19.72 -12.18
C GLU A 147 -22.31 -18.66 -11.67
N ILE A 148 -22.74 -18.79 -10.41
CA ILE A 148 -23.42 -17.74 -9.65
C ILE A 148 -22.65 -17.54 -8.34
N GLU A 149 -22.11 -16.34 -8.17
CA GLU A 149 -21.53 -15.91 -6.92
C GLU A 149 -22.52 -15.03 -6.15
N VAL A 150 -22.59 -15.22 -4.83
CA VAL A 150 -23.50 -14.50 -3.94
C VAL A 150 -22.68 -13.91 -2.80
N TYR A 151 -22.68 -12.59 -2.68
CA TYR A 151 -21.84 -11.88 -1.72
C TYR A 151 -22.67 -11.43 -0.52
N PRO A 152 -22.18 -11.67 0.71
CA PRO A 152 -22.87 -11.19 1.90
C PRO A 152 -22.76 -9.68 2.00
N SER A 153 -23.75 -9.05 2.62
CA SER A 153 -23.69 -7.62 2.94
C SER A 153 -22.78 -7.35 4.13
N ALA A 154 -22.38 -6.09 4.32
CA ALA A 154 -21.48 -5.68 5.39
C ALA A 154 -21.99 -6.03 6.80
N ASN A 155 -23.31 -6.09 7.02
CA ASN A 155 -23.88 -6.47 8.31
C ASN A 155 -23.64 -7.94 8.69
N GLN A 156 -23.18 -8.76 7.75
CA GLN A 156 -22.83 -10.16 7.97
C GLN A 156 -21.30 -10.40 8.04
N TYR A 157 -20.48 -9.36 7.83
CA TYR A 157 -19.03 -9.48 7.95
C TYR A 157 -18.65 -9.78 9.41
N LYS A 158 -17.72 -10.72 9.58
CA LYS A 158 -17.26 -11.22 10.88
C LYS A 158 -15.79 -10.93 11.10
N GLU A 159 -14.99 -11.07 10.05
CA GLU A 159 -13.55 -10.98 10.14
C GLU A 159 -13.05 -9.59 9.70
N PRO A 160 -12.01 -9.04 10.33
CA PRO A 160 -11.47 -7.72 9.97
C PRO A 160 -11.11 -7.57 8.49
N VAL A 161 -10.57 -8.61 7.85
CA VAL A 161 -10.20 -8.58 6.42
C VAL A 161 -11.40 -8.30 5.50
N GLU A 162 -12.61 -8.68 5.91
CA GLU A 162 -13.84 -8.48 5.13
C GLU A 162 -14.26 -6.99 5.10
N TRP A 163 -13.81 -6.20 6.07
CA TRP A 163 -14.07 -4.76 6.14
C TRP A 163 -13.06 -3.92 5.36
N VAL A 164 -11.95 -4.49 4.89
CA VAL A 164 -10.94 -3.74 4.15
C VAL A 164 -11.41 -3.54 2.71
N ASP A 165 -11.43 -2.29 2.28
CA ASP A 165 -11.63 -1.91 0.88
C ASP A 165 -10.36 -1.31 0.27
N PRO A 166 -9.56 -2.10 -0.47
CA PRO A 166 -8.36 -1.62 -1.13
C PRO A 166 -8.60 -0.60 -2.25
N TYR A 167 -9.83 -0.43 -2.76
CA TYR A 167 -10.07 0.49 -3.87
C TYR A 167 -10.05 1.96 -3.48
N ILE A 168 -10.23 2.27 -2.19
CA ILE A 168 -10.27 3.65 -1.68
C ILE A 168 -9.03 4.42 -2.18
N GLU A 169 -9.26 5.59 -2.80
CA GLU A 169 -8.27 6.51 -3.39
C GLU A 169 -7.34 5.96 -4.50
N THR A 170 -7.59 4.76 -5.03
CA THR A 170 -6.73 4.18 -6.09
C THR A 170 -6.61 5.05 -7.35
N ASN A 171 -7.59 5.90 -7.69
CA ASN A 171 -7.50 6.75 -8.89
C ASN A 171 -6.52 7.93 -8.77
N ARG A 172 -6.01 8.19 -7.56
CA ARG A 172 -5.05 9.26 -7.23
C ARG A 172 -3.80 8.74 -6.52
N GLY A 173 -3.83 7.51 -6.03
CA GLY A 173 -2.78 6.88 -5.24
C GLY A 173 -1.40 6.83 -5.89
N ARG A 174 -0.41 6.53 -5.05
CA ARG A 174 0.95 6.22 -5.48
C ARG A 174 1.10 4.75 -5.84
N PHE A 175 2.17 4.40 -6.55
CA PHE A 175 2.51 3.05 -6.99
C PHE A 175 2.41 1.97 -5.90
N PHE A 176 2.66 2.32 -4.64
CA PHE A 176 2.66 1.39 -3.51
C PHE A 176 1.42 1.53 -2.60
N LEU A 177 0.31 2.10 -3.09
CA LEU A 177 -0.96 2.22 -2.35
C LEU A 177 -1.78 0.92 -2.39
N PHE A 178 -1.89 0.32 -3.58
CA PHE A 178 -2.73 -0.87 -3.82
C PHE A 178 -1.87 -2.14 -3.84
N ILE A 179 -1.80 -2.85 -2.71
CA ILE A 179 -0.95 -4.04 -2.57
C ILE A 179 -1.73 -5.22 -2.00
N THR A 180 -2.30 -6.04 -2.87
CA THR A 180 -3.16 -7.18 -2.48
C THR A 180 -2.36 -8.44 -2.14
N GLY A 181 -1.24 -8.70 -2.82
CA GLY A 181 -0.37 -9.85 -2.57
C GLY A 181 0.77 -9.54 -1.64
N GLN A 182 0.45 -9.21 -0.39
CA GLN A 182 1.42 -8.97 0.67
C GLN A 182 0.84 -9.38 2.03
N ARG A 183 1.68 -9.95 2.90
CA ARG A 183 1.47 -10.03 4.36
C ARG A 183 2.01 -8.78 5.04
N PRO A 184 1.57 -8.39 6.25
CA PRO A 184 2.06 -7.18 6.92
C PRO A 184 3.58 -6.99 6.81
N TYR A 185 4.00 -5.86 6.25
CA TYR A 185 5.40 -5.50 5.99
C TYR A 185 6.24 -6.55 5.21
N GLY A 186 5.62 -7.37 4.37
CA GLY A 186 6.29 -8.39 3.54
C GLY A 186 7.35 -7.80 2.60
N VAL A 187 8.33 -8.61 2.21
CA VAL A 187 9.34 -8.28 1.18
C VAL A 187 8.66 -8.22 -0.19
N VAL A 188 7.88 -9.26 -0.53
CA VAL A 188 7.06 -9.25 -1.74
C VAL A 188 5.84 -8.35 -1.53
N SER A 189 5.50 -7.63 -2.58
CA SER A 189 4.31 -6.79 -2.64
C SER A 189 3.73 -6.87 -4.02
N ALA A 190 3.18 -8.02 -4.36
CA ALA A 190 2.65 -8.25 -5.68
C ALA A 190 1.23 -7.68 -5.80
N ALA A 191 0.90 -7.08 -6.94
CA ALA A 191 -0.44 -6.58 -7.27
C ALA A 191 -0.56 -6.37 -8.80
N PRO A 192 -1.75 -6.36 -9.38
CA PRO A 192 -1.91 -5.90 -10.76
C PRO A 192 -1.57 -4.42 -10.89
N MET A 193 -0.95 -4.07 -12.00
CA MET A 193 -0.64 -2.70 -12.38
C MET A 193 -1.48 -2.31 -13.60
N THR A 194 -2.22 -1.22 -13.47
CA THR A 194 -3.02 -0.62 -14.54
C THR A 194 -2.44 0.70 -15.07
N ILE A 195 -1.53 1.32 -14.31
CA ILE A 195 -0.78 2.53 -14.71
C ILE A 195 0.68 2.36 -14.29
N ASN A 196 1.58 2.29 -15.28
CA ASN A 196 3.02 2.20 -15.04
C ASN A 196 3.62 3.60 -14.77
N TRP A 197 3.33 4.12 -13.57
CA TRP A 197 3.82 5.42 -13.09
C TRP A 197 3.85 5.46 -11.56
N ASN A 198 4.57 6.41 -10.96
CA ASN A 198 4.61 6.56 -9.50
C ASN A 198 3.35 7.22 -8.92
N ASN A 199 2.85 8.30 -9.52
CA ASN A 199 1.80 9.16 -8.94
C ASN A 199 0.49 9.11 -9.74
N SER A 200 -0.55 9.82 -9.29
CA SER A 200 -1.79 10.05 -10.05
C SER A 200 -2.54 8.76 -10.43
N GLY A 201 -2.63 7.83 -9.48
CA GLY A 201 -3.16 6.47 -9.69
C GLY A 201 -2.10 5.48 -10.16
N GLY A 202 -0.84 5.75 -9.83
CA GLY A 202 0.28 4.88 -10.16
C GLY A 202 0.12 3.50 -9.53
N GLY A 203 0.58 2.46 -10.21
CA GLY A 203 0.29 1.08 -9.79
C GLY A 203 -1.10 0.70 -10.29
N TYR A 204 -2.13 0.86 -9.45
CA TYR A 204 -3.50 0.50 -9.76
C TYR A 204 -4.46 1.68 -9.63
N ALA A 205 -5.30 1.89 -10.66
CA ALA A 205 -6.37 2.87 -10.67
C ALA A 205 -7.67 2.19 -11.12
N HIS A 206 -8.68 2.20 -10.25
CA HIS A 206 -9.99 1.59 -10.53
C HIS A 206 -10.69 2.15 -11.78
N LYS A 207 -10.38 3.35 -12.25
CA LYS A 207 -10.93 3.87 -13.51
C LYS A 207 -10.32 3.22 -14.76
N SER A 208 -9.18 2.55 -14.62
CA SER A 208 -8.51 1.88 -15.73
C SER A 208 -9.27 0.62 -16.14
N LYS A 209 -9.15 0.27 -17.43
CA LYS A 209 -9.81 -0.89 -18.01
C LYS A 209 -8.83 -1.93 -18.52
N GLU A 210 -7.54 -1.72 -18.28
CA GLU A 210 -6.46 -2.57 -18.76
C GLU A 210 -5.48 -2.88 -17.63
N ILE A 211 -5.01 -4.14 -17.58
CA ILE A 211 -3.90 -4.58 -16.75
C ILE A 211 -2.65 -4.67 -17.63
N LEU A 212 -1.59 -4.00 -17.20
CA LEU A 212 -0.28 -3.90 -17.85
C LEU A 212 0.70 -4.98 -17.36
N GLY A 213 0.41 -5.60 -16.23
CA GLY A 213 1.20 -6.69 -15.64
C GLY A 213 0.99 -6.81 -14.13
N PHE A 214 1.79 -7.66 -13.50
CA PHE A 214 1.80 -7.94 -12.07
C PHE A 214 3.22 -7.74 -11.55
N PRO A 215 3.61 -6.52 -11.15
CA PRO A 215 4.89 -6.26 -10.51
C PRO A 215 5.01 -7.00 -9.18
N GLN A 216 6.19 -7.50 -8.84
CA GLN A 216 6.41 -8.27 -7.60
C GLN A 216 6.83 -7.40 -6.41
N ILE A 217 7.24 -6.16 -6.68
CA ILE A 217 7.64 -5.18 -5.67
C ILE A 217 6.94 -3.86 -5.99
N HIS A 218 5.97 -3.51 -5.15
CA HIS A 218 5.40 -2.18 -4.99
C HIS A 218 5.93 -1.59 -3.68
N ALA A 219 7.02 -0.81 -3.73
CA ALA A 219 7.66 -0.28 -2.54
C ALA A 219 8.17 1.17 -2.75
N TRP A 220 8.46 1.87 -1.65
CA TRP A 220 9.10 3.18 -1.70
C TRP A 220 10.42 3.11 -2.47
N THR A 221 10.50 3.85 -3.60
CA THR A 221 11.67 3.95 -4.50
C THR A 221 12.20 2.63 -5.05
N LEU A 222 11.47 1.52 -4.91
CA LEU A 222 11.87 0.20 -5.38
C LEU A 222 10.72 -0.46 -6.14
N SER A 223 11.09 -1.07 -7.25
CA SER A 223 10.24 -1.94 -8.06
C SER A 223 11.07 -3.05 -8.66
N GLY A 224 10.43 -4.13 -9.11
CA GLY A 224 11.13 -5.24 -9.72
C GLY A 224 10.19 -6.35 -10.15
N LEU A 225 10.62 -7.05 -11.20
CA LEU A 225 9.96 -8.19 -11.86
C LEU A 225 8.50 -7.90 -12.25
N ASN A 226 8.21 -7.81 -13.56
CA ASN A 226 6.83 -7.65 -14.02
C ASN A 226 6.34 -8.93 -14.74
N LEU A 227 5.39 -9.63 -14.13
CA LEU A 227 4.78 -10.85 -14.66
C LEU A 227 3.56 -10.50 -15.50
N MET A 228 3.35 -11.16 -16.64
CA MET A 228 2.09 -11.07 -17.38
C MET A 228 1.78 -12.40 -18.08
N PRO A 229 0.66 -13.07 -17.76
CA PRO A 229 0.12 -14.14 -18.58
C PRO A 229 -0.43 -13.57 -19.89
N THR A 230 0.01 -14.11 -21.03
CA THR A 230 -0.49 -13.69 -22.33
C THR A 230 -0.51 -14.83 -23.37
N LEU A 231 -0.89 -14.54 -24.62
CA LEU A 231 -0.84 -15.52 -25.72
C LEU A 231 0.59 -15.66 -26.26
N ALA A 232 0.98 -16.85 -26.72
CA ALA A 232 2.29 -17.09 -27.33
C ALA A 232 2.51 -16.29 -28.64
N SER A 233 1.43 -15.84 -29.29
CA SER A 233 1.46 -14.98 -30.47
C SER A 233 1.81 -13.51 -30.17
N ILE A 234 1.76 -13.10 -28.90
CA ILE A 234 2.12 -11.75 -28.47
C ILE A 234 3.63 -11.60 -28.46
N ASP A 235 4.13 -10.56 -29.12
CA ASP A 235 5.55 -10.25 -29.16
C ASP A 235 5.95 -9.40 -27.95
N PRO A 236 6.72 -9.95 -26.99
CA PRO A 236 7.07 -9.22 -25.78
C PRO A 236 7.98 -8.00 -26.03
N ARG A 237 8.66 -7.94 -27.18
CA ARG A 237 9.57 -6.83 -27.50
C ARG A 237 8.84 -5.50 -27.72
N LYS A 238 7.53 -5.57 -28.02
CA LYS A 238 6.66 -4.38 -28.16
C LYS A 238 6.17 -3.81 -26.84
N GLY A 239 6.49 -4.45 -25.71
CA GLY A 239 6.19 -3.95 -24.37
C GLY A 239 4.70 -4.01 -24.00
N GLU A 240 4.34 -3.17 -23.02
CA GLU A 240 3.03 -3.21 -22.35
C GLU A 240 1.85 -2.97 -23.27
N ASP A 241 2.01 -2.15 -24.31
CA ASP A 241 0.94 -1.89 -25.28
C ASP A 241 0.52 -3.14 -26.07
N GLU A 242 1.44 -4.09 -26.28
CA GLU A 242 1.13 -5.34 -26.97
C GLU A 242 0.59 -6.40 -26.03
N TRP A 243 1.14 -6.58 -24.81
CA TRP A 243 0.72 -7.68 -23.93
C TRP A 243 -0.42 -7.37 -22.98
N LYS A 244 -0.75 -6.09 -22.74
CA LYS A 244 -1.83 -5.69 -21.83
C LYS A 244 -3.14 -6.38 -22.16
N SER A 245 -3.94 -6.66 -21.15
CA SER A 245 -5.26 -7.26 -21.29
C SER A 245 -6.33 -6.31 -20.76
N PRO A 246 -7.50 -6.18 -21.42
CA PRO A 246 -8.64 -5.59 -20.76
C PRO A 246 -9.06 -6.46 -19.56
N PHE A 247 -9.78 -5.87 -18.62
CA PHE A 247 -10.41 -6.58 -17.50
C PHE A 247 -11.73 -5.87 -17.09
N LYS A 248 -12.50 -6.47 -16.18
CA LYS A 248 -13.72 -5.90 -15.61
C LYS A 248 -13.66 -6.02 -14.09
N HIS A 249 -14.32 -5.11 -13.38
CA HIS A 249 -14.44 -5.19 -11.91
C HIS A 249 -15.58 -6.12 -11.47
N ASP A 250 -16.54 -6.41 -12.36
CA ASP A 250 -17.70 -7.28 -12.06
C ASP A 250 -17.28 -8.65 -11.51
N ASP A 251 -16.14 -9.18 -11.96
CA ASP A 251 -15.58 -10.48 -11.59
C ASP A 251 -14.22 -10.43 -10.88
N GLU A 252 -13.79 -9.22 -10.51
CA GLU A 252 -12.57 -9.00 -9.75
C GLU A 252 -12.81 -9.19 -8.24
N ILE A 253 -11.95 -9.98 -7.59
CA ILE A 253 -11.92 -10.10 -6.13
C ILE A 253 -10.63 -9.48 -5.63
N VAL A 254 -10.75 -8.58 -4.66
CA VAL A 254 -9.65 -7.80 -4.09
C VAL A 254 -9.73 -7.88 -2.58
N GLN A 255 -8.72 -8.47 -1.93
CA GLN A 255 -8.65 -8.57 -0.47
C GLN A 255 -7.19 -8.49 0.00
N PRO A 256 -6.93 -8.07 1.24
CA PRO A 256 -5.61 -8.25 1.85
C PRO A 256 -5.18 -9.71 1.79
N GLY A 257 -4.04 -9.96 1.14
CA GLY A 257 -3.48 -11.30 0.94
C GLY A 257 -4.04 -12.08 -0.27
N TYR A 258 -4.99 -11.54 -1.04
CA TYR A 258 -5.58 -12.26 -2.17
C TYR A 258 -6.13 -11.35 -3.28
N HIS A 259 -5.91 -11.74 -4.53
CA HIS A 259 -6.51 -11.10 -5.70
C HIS A 259 -6.92 -12.15 -6.74
N ARG A 260 -8.11 -12.02 -7.34
CA ARG A 260 -8.54 -12.77 -8.52
C ARG A 260 -9.03 -11.84 -9.62
N VAL A 261 -8.55 -12.03 -10.85
CA VAL A 261 -9.00 -11.27 -12.01
C VAL A 261 -8.97 -12.13 -13.28
N HIS A 262 -9.88 -11.87 -14.21
CA HIS A 262 -9.88 -12.49 -15.53
C HIS A 262 -9.18 -11.62 -16.58
N LEU A 263 -8.30 -12.23 -17.36
CA LEU A 263 -7.64 -11.60 -18.51
C LEU A 263 -8.23 -12.14 -19.82
N PRO A 264 -9.34 -11.56 -20.32
CA PRO A 264 -10.05 -12.04 -21.52
C PRO A 264 -9.19 -12.12 -22.79
N LYS A 265 -8.17 -11.25 -22.95
CA LYS A 265 -7.29 -11.34 -24.13
C LYS A 265 -6.53 -12.66 -24.20
N SER A 266 -6.30 -13.28 -23.06
CA SER A 266 -5.50 -14.50 -22.94
C SER A 266 -6.29 -15.67 -22.36
N ASN A 267 -7.61 -15.48 -22.22
CA ASN A 267 -8.56 -16.48 -21.74
C ASN A 267 -8.09 -17.14 -20.43
N VAL A 268 -7.61 -16.35 -19.48
CA VAL A 268 -6.97 -16.87 -18.26
C VAL A 268 -7.47 -16.15 -17.01
N TRP A 269 -7.86 -16.94 -16.02
CA TRP A 269 -8.03 -16.47 -14.65
C TRP A 269 -6.68 -16.41 -13.96
N VAL A 270 -6.40 -15.29 -13.32
CA VAL A 270 -5.22 -15.08 -12.49
C VAL A 270 -5.66 -14.94 -11.05
N GLU A 271 -5.23 -15.88 -10.21
CA GLU A 271 -5.33 -15.78 -8.76
C GLU A 271 -3.94 -15.58 -8.16
N GLN A 272 -3.84 -14.69 -7.18
CA GLN A 272 -2.58 -14.30 -6.55
C GLN A 272 -2.73 -14.25 -5.04
N THR A 273 -1.74 -14.79 -4.33
CA THR A 273 -1.52 -14.62 -2.88
C THR A 273 -0.02 -14.51 -2.60
N ALA A 274 0.37 -14.33 -1.34
CA ALA A 274 1.78 -14.21 -0.97
C ALA A 274 2.10 -14.72 0.44
N THR A 275 3.35 -15.12 0.60
CA THR A 275 4.03 -15.21 1.89
C THR A 275 4.78 -13.91 2.17
N ASP A 276 5.75 -13.89 3.09
CA ASP A 276 6.54 -12.69 3.33
C ASP A 276 7.50 -12.42 2.16
N ARG A 277 8.00 -13.48 1.50
CA ARG A 277 9.10 -13.39 0.50
C ARG A 277 8.83 -14.13 -0.80
N VAL A 278 7.66 -14.75 -0.92
CA VAL A 278 7.26 -15.54 -2.10
C VAL A 278 5.88 -15.12 -2.55
N SER A 279 5.77 -14.63 -3.79
CA SER A 279 4.50 -14.49 -4.49
C SER A 279 4.06 -15.85 -5.01
N PHE A 280 2.77 -16.17 -4.89
CA PHE A 280 2.20 -17.43 -5.35
C PHE A 280 1.00 -17.16 -6.25
N TYR A 281 1.04 -17.70 -7.47
CA TYR A 281 0.02 -17.55 -8.50
C TYR A 281 -0.61 -18.89 -8.87
N LYS A 282 -1.89 -18.83 -9.27
CA LYS A 282 -2.63 -19.91 -9.93
C LYS A 282 -3.25 -19.32 -11.20
N PHE A 283 -2.90 -19.89 -12.35
CA PHE A 283 -3.42 -19.54 -13.67
C PHE A 283 -4.36 -20.64 -14.14
N ARG A 284 -5.56 -20.30 -14.60
CA ARG A 284 -6.50 -21.26 -15.17
C ARG A 284 -7.00 -20.78 -16.52
N TRP A 285 -6.71 -21.52 -17.58
CA TRP A 285 -7.17 -21.17 -18.93
C TRP A 285 -8.61 -21.60 -19.16
N THR A 286 -9.41 -20.73 -19.75
CA THR A 286 -10.82 -20.97 -20.05
C THR A 286 -11.02 -21.61 -21.43
N LYS A 287 -10.00 -21.55 -22.29
CA LYS A 287 -9.99 -22.13 -23.64
C LYS A 287 -8.66 -22.83 -23.93
N ASP A 288 -8.68 -23.72 -24.93
CA ASP A 288 -7.45 -24.22 -25.54
C ASP A 288 -6.65 -23.04 -26.09
N THR A 289 -5.39 -22.90 -25.68
CA THR A 289 -4.59 -21.70 -25.96
C THR A 289 -3.11 -22.03 -25.96
N GLU A 290 -2.39 -21.55 -26.99
CA GLU A 290 -0.93 -21.42 -26.92
C GLU A 290 -0.61 -20.20 -26.07
N ALA A 291 -0.23 -20.45 -24.82
CA ALA A 291 -0.04 -19.44 -23.80
C ALA A 291 1.45 -19.17 -23.56
N GLN A 292 1.74 -17.98 -23.05
CA GLN A 292 3.04 -17.69 -22.46
C GLN A 292 2.88 -16.96 -21.13
N LEU A 293 3.71 -17.32 -20.16
CA LEU A 293 3.90 -16.53 -18.94
C LEU A 293 5.16 -15.69 -19.14
N LEU A 294 4.99 -14.38 -19.35
CA LEU A 294 6.08 -13.42 -19.55
C LEU A 294 6.57 -12.88 -18.21
N LEU A 295 7.89 -12.77 -18.07
CA LEU A 295 8.56 -12.02 -17.02
C LEU A 295 9.45 -10.94 -17.64
N SER A 296 8.99 -9.69 -17.61
CA SER A 296 9.79 -8.53 -18.00
C SER A 296 10.75 -8.14 -16.89
N LEU A 297 12.03 -8.01 -17.23
CA LEU A 297 13.14 -7.71 -16.31
C LEU A 297 13.92 -6.46 -16.74
N GLY A 298 13.31 -5.62 -17.58
CA GLY A 298 13.88 -4.39 -18.09
C GLY A 298 12.84 -3.26 -18.17
N GLY A 299 13.32 -2.02 -18.25
CA GLY A 299 12.50 -0.84 -18.50
C GLY A 299 12.05 -0.12 -17.23
N LEU A 300 11.28 0.96 -17.44
CA LEU A 300 10.68 1.73 -16.33
C LEU A 300 9.55 0.90 -15.72
N LEU A 301 9.51 0.82 -14.39
CA LEU A 301 8.44 0.16 -13.65
C LEU A 301 8.10 0.97 -12.40
N GLY A 302 6.99 1.69 -12.41
CA GLY A 302 6.51 2.52 -11.31
C GLY A 302 7.55 3.54 -10.85
N ASN A 303 8.32 3.18 -9.82
CA ASN A 303 9.25 4.05 -9.10
C ASN A 303 10.72 3.92 -9.50
N SER A 304 11.09 2.94 -10.32
CA SER A 304 12.48 2.70 -10.69
C SER A 304 12.62 2.03 -12.05
N ARG A 305 13.83 2.00 -12.60
CA ARG A 305 14.16 1.29 -13.83
C ARG A 305 14.82 -0.05 -13.49
N MET A 306 14.44 -1.10 -14.23
CA MET A 306 15.08 -2.40 -14.21
C MET A 306 16.15 -2.49 -15.28
N THR A 307 17.35 -2.95 -14.91
CA THR A 307 18.53 -3.08 -15.78
C THR A 307 19.32 -4.35 -15.48
N ASN A 308 20.26 -4.70 -16.37
CA ASN A 308 21.20 -5.82 -16.22
C ASN A 308 20.55 -7.17 -15.83
N PRO A 309 19.46 -7.61 -16.48
CA PRO A 309 18.82 -8.87 -16.16
C PRO A 309 19.72 -10.07 -16.45
N LYS A 310 19.72 -11.01 -15.51
CA LYS A 310 20.38 -12.31 -15.62
C LYS A 310 19.38 -13.42 -15.35
N ILE A 311 19.43 -14.47 -16.16
CA ILE A 311 18.60 -15.67 -16.03
C ILE A 311 19.47 -16.88 -16.23
N LYS A 312 19.23 -17.92 -15.43
CA LYS A 312 19.80 -19.25 -15.58
C LYS A 312 18.72 -20.29 -15.35
N ARG A 313 18.51 -21.14 -16.34
CA ARG A 313 17.60 -22.29 -16.22
C ARG A 313 18.25 -23.36 -15.35
N THR A 314 17.59 -23.74 -14.27
CA THR A 314 18.07 -24.75 -13.31
C THR A 314 17.32 -26.07 -13.42
N GLY A 315 16.16 -26.09 -14.09
CA GLY A 315 15.39 -27.31 -14.34
C GLY A 315 14.41 -27.16 -15.50
N HIS A 316 13.49 -28.11 -15.62
CA HIS A 316 12.41 -28.08 -16.63
C HIS A 316 11.18 -27.27 -16.20
N SER A 317 11.16 -26.83 -14.95
CA SER A 317 10.08 -26.09 -14.31
C SER A 317 10.62 -25.07 -13.30
N GLU A 318 11.90 -24.72 -13.42
CA GLU A 318 12.58 -23.74 -12.56
C GLU A 318 13.68 -22.96 -13.30
N PHE A 319 13.78 -21.66 -13.00
CA PHE A 319 14.92 -20.82 -13.32
C PHE A 319 15.20 -19.84 -12.18
N GLU A 320 16.41 -19.33 -12.14
CA GLU A 320 16.87 -18.33 -11.16
C GLU A 320 17.53 -17.15 -11.88
N GLY A 321 17.63 -16.00 -11.20
CA GLY A 321 18.16 -14.82 -11.85
C GLY A 321 18.29 -13.59 -10.97
N SER A 322 18.75 -12.50 -11.57
CA SER A 322 18.85 -11.21 -10.89
C SER A 322 18.51 -10.06 -11.82
N VAL A 323 18.05 -8.94 -11.25
CA VAL A 323 17.84 -7.67 -11.93
C VAL A 323 18.31 -6.52 -11.05
N SER A 324 18.86 -5.47 -11.64
CA SER A 324 19.24 -4.24 -10.93
C SER A 324 18.10 -3.24 -11.00
N SER A 325 17.66 -2.73 -9.84
CA SER A 325 16.79 -1.56 -9.75
C SER A 325 17.67 -0.31 -9.69
N VAL A 326 17.45 0.65 -10.59
CA VAL A 326 18.23 1.89 -10.74
C VAL A 326 17.28 3.07 -11.03
N ASP A 327 17.81 4.29 -11.22
CA ASP A 327 17.04 5.48 -11.65
C ASP A 327 15.73 5.70 -10.89
N ARG A 328 15.84 5.76 -9.58
CA ARG A 328 14.69 5.84 -8.66
C ARG A 328 14.03 7.21 -8.70
N ALA A 329 12.72 7.23 -8.46
CA ALA A 329 11.97 8.46 -8.19
C ALA A 329 12.70 9.32 -7.13
N TYR A 330 12.65 10.65 -7.31
CA TYR A 330 13.31 11.64 -6.46
C TYR A 330 14.85 11.60 -6.44
N ASN A 331 15.49 10.73 -7.24
CA ASN A 331 16.95 10.57 -7.29
C ASN A 331 17.56 10.33 -5.90
N VAL A 332 16.99 9.40 -5.13
CA VAL A 332 17.43 9.09 -3.78
C VAL A 332 17.86 7.64 -3.58
N GLY A 333 18.73 7.42 -2.59
CA GLY A 333 19.15 6.09 -2.16
C GLY A 333 20.39 5.56 -2.89
N PRO A 334 20.71 4.27 -2.72
CA PRO A 334 21.73 3.60 -3.53
C PRO A 334 21.42 3.74 -5.02
N LYS A 335 22.43 3.88 -5.89
CA LYS A 335 22.22 3.93 -7.34
C LYS A 335 21.76 2.59 -7.92
N ASP A 336 22.27 1.48 -7.36
CA ASP A 336 21.91 0.13 -7.77
C ASP A 336 21.47 -0.71 -6.55
N VAL A 337 20.27 -1.27 -6.63
CA VAL A 337 19.79 -2.29 -5.70
C VAL A 337 19.51 -3.53 -6.52
N LYS A 338 20.40 -4.52 -6.38
CA LYS A 338 20.24 -5.82 -7.02
C LYS A 338 19.18 -6.64 -6.31
N ILE A 339 18.32 -7.26 -7.10
CA ILE A 339 17.21 -8.11 -6.71
C ILE A 339 17.50 -9.49 -7.27
N TYR A 340 17.54 -10.51 -6.41
CA TYR A 340 17.73 -11.90 -6.76
C TYR A 340 16.40 -12.64 -6.67
N PHE A 341 16.17 -13.58 -7.58
CA PHE A 341 14.91 -14.31 -7.62
C PHE A 341 15.08 -15.78 -8.01
N VAL A 342 14.12 -16.59 -7.54
CA VAL A 342 13.91 -17.96 -8.00
C VAL A 342 12.45 -18.10 -8.42
N VAL A 343 12.24 -18.65 -9.61
CA VAL A 343 10.93 -18.90 -10.19
C VAL A 343 10.72 -20.41 -10.34
N GLN A 344 9.65 -20.91 -9.73
CA GLN A 344 9.20 -22.30 -9.89
C GLN A 344 7.80 -22.34 -10.49
N VAL A 345 7.54 -23.33 -11.33
CA VAL A 345 6.20 -23.69 -11.81
C VAL A 345 5.92 -25.16 -11.53
N ASP A 346 4.66 -25.52 -11.32
CA ASP A 346 4.25 -26.90 -11.02
C ASP A 346 4.19 -27.79 -12.28
N LYS A 347 4.02 -27.17 -13.45
CA LYS A 347 4.00 -27.84 -14.75
C LYS A 347 5.19 -27.43 -15.62
N LYS A 348 5.75 -28.40 -16.33
CA LYS A 348 6.82 -28.19 -17.29
C LYS A 348 6.35 -27.29 -18.45
N TRP A 349 7.13 -26.26 -18.77
CA TRP A 349 6.94 -25.47 -19.99
C TRP A 349 7.41 -26.24 -21.23
N THR A 350 6.84 -25.90 -22.38
CA THR A 350 7.30 -26.41 -23.68
C THR A 350 8.65 -25.81 -24.06
N SER A 351 8.83 -24.50 -23.83
CA SER A 351 10.10 -23.78 -24.03
C SER A 351 10.24 -22.65 -23.02
N LEU A 352 11.48 -22.35 -22.64
CA LEU A 352 11.84 -21.11 -21.95
C LEU A 352 12.54 -20.23 -22.98
N ASP A 353 11.85 -19.22 -23.48
CA ASP A 353 12.40 -18.28 -24.47
C ASP A 353 12.82 -16.98 -23.78
N GLY A 354 13.62 -16.16 -24.45
CA GLY A 354 14.08 -14.86 -23.97
C GLY A 354 14.03 -13.81 -25.07
N TRP A 355 14.13 -12.55 -24.67
CA TRP A 355 14.35 -11.45 -25.60
C TRP A 355 15.34 -10.44 -25.02
N ASP A 356 16.00 -9.69 -25.90
CA ASP A 356 16.88 -8.56 -25.54
C ASP A 356 16.87 -7.53 -26.68
N GLY A 357 16.24 -6.38 -26.43
CA GLY A 357 15.83 -5.45 -27.48
C GLY A 357 15.04 -6.17 -28.56
N GLU A 358 15.50 -6.05 -29.80
CA GLU A 358 14.86 -6.70 -30.95
C GLU A 358 15.20 -8.19 -31.09
N LYS A 359 16.13 -8.74 -30.29
CA LYS A 359 16.56 -10.13 -30.44
C LYS A 359 15.61 -11.08 -29.73
N VAL A 360 15.26 -12.18 -30.40
CA VAL A 360 14.52 -13.31 -29.82
C VAL A 360 15.48 -14.48 -29.63
N LEU A 361 15.46 -15.05 -28.42
CA LEU A 361 16.31 -16.18 -28.03
C LEU A 361 15.40 -17.37 -27.70
N LYS A 362 15.59 -18.51 -28.35
CA LYS A 362 14.74 -19.69 -28.19
C LYS A 362 15.37 -20.70 -27.25
N ASN A 363 14.57 -21.30 -26.36
CA ASN A 363 14.96 -22.38 -25.45
C ASN A 363 16.26 -22.09 -24.68
N ILE A 364 16.33 -20.91 -24.07
CA ILE A 364 17.53 -20.41 -23.39
C ILE A 364 17.90 -21.29 -22.20
N SER A 365 19.20 -21.51 -22.01
CA SER A 365 19.76 -22.04 -20.77
C SER A 365 20.21 -20.90 -19.85
N MET A 366 20.64 -19.77 -20.42
CA MET A 366 21.03 -18.56 -19.74
C MET A 366 20.67 -17.33 -20.58
N LEU A 367 20.50 -16.19 -19.93
CA LEU A 367 20.38 -14.88 -20.55
C LEU A 367 21.12 -13.87 -19.67
N GLU A 368 21.97 -13.05 -20.28
CA GLU A 368 22.47 -11.80 -19.72
C GLU A 368 22.10 -10.72 -20.75
N GLY A 369 21.11 -9.90 -20.41
CA GLY A 369 20.49 -8.97 -21.36
C GLY A 369 20.71 -7.50 -21.01
N GLY A 370 20.35 -6.62 -21.93
CA GLY A 370 20.27 -5.18 -21.69
C GLY A 370 18.96 -4.77 -20.99
N ASP A 371 18.72 -3.47 -20.95
CA ASP A 371 17.65 -2.84 -20.16
C ASP A 371 16.23 -3.07 -20.69
N SER A 372 16.06 -3.86 -21.73
CA SER A 372 14.77 -4.23 -22.30
C SER A 372 14.53 -5.74 -22.31
N ALA A 373 15.40 -6.53 -21.68
CA ALA A 373 15.35 -7.98 -21.75
C ALA A 373 14.39 -8.64 -20.75
N GLY A 374 14.02 -9.88 -21.04
CA GLY A 374 13.19 -10.72 -20.17
C GLY A 374 13.04 -12.14 -20.71
N THR A 375 12.12 -12.91 -20.13
CA THR A 375 11.88 -14.31 -20.50
C THR A 375 10.40 -14.68 -20.58
N THR A 376 10.08 -15.69 -21.39
CA THR A 376 8.74 -16.26 -21.50
C THR A 376 8.75 -17.77 -21.33
N MET A 377 7.82 -18.30 -20.54
CA MET A 377 7.56 -19.74 -20.44
C MET A 377 6.38 -20.08 -21.35
N LEU A 378 6.59 -20.93 -22.36
CA LEU A 378 5.55 -21.31 -23.33
C LEU A 378 4.78 -22.56 -22.88
N TYR A 379 3.46 -22.56 -23.10
CA TYR A 379 2.56 -23.67 -22.80
C TYR A 379 1.53 -23.89 -23.91
N ASN A 380 1.13 -25.15 -24.09
CA ASN A 380 -0.05 -25.51 -24.87
C ASN A 380 -1.18 -25.86 -23.90
N ALA A 381 -1.84 -24.84 -23.37
CA ALA A 381 -2.87 -25.01 -22.35
C ALA A 381 -4.18 -25.53 -22.97
N LYS A 382 -4.83 -26.45 -22.28
CA LYS A 382 -6.20 -26.90 -22.56
C LYS A 382 -7.20 -26.16 -21.69
N ALA A 383 -8.44 -26.08 -22.15
CA ALA A 383 -9.52 -25.51 -21.35
C ALA A 383 -9.64 -26.23 -19.98
N GLY A 384 -9.53 -25.45 -18.91
CA GLY A 384 -9.48 -25.91 -17.52
C GLY A 384 -8.10 -26.34 -17.01
N ASP A 385 -7.04 -26.27 -17.83
CA ASP A 385 -5.69 -26.49 -17.32
C ASP A 385 -5.30 -25.40 -16.33
N GLU A 386 -4.67 -25.84 -15.23
CA GLU A 386 -4.08 -24.94 -14.25
C GLU A 386 -2.55 -24.96 -14.32
N VAL A 387 -1.90 -23.81 -14.15
CA VAL A 387 -0.47 -23.72 -13.86
C VAL A 387 -0.30 -22.88 -12.60
N LYS A 388 0.49 -23.37 -11.66
CA LYS A 388 0.86 -22.64 -10.46
C LYS A 388 2.29 -22.15 -10.57
N MET A 389 2.56 -20.94 -10.08
CA MET A 389 3.88 -20.30 -10.17
C MET A 389 4.25 -19.64 -8.86
N LYS A 390 5.49 -19.84 -8.41
CA LYS A 390 6.08 -19.18 -7.24
C LYS A 390 7.23 -18.30 -7.69
N ILE A 391 7.29 -17.08 -7.14
CA ILE A 391 8.40 -16.15 -7.35
C ILE A 391 8.93 -15.76 -5.97
N ALA A 392 10.11 -16.25 -5.61
CA ALA A 392 10.78 -15.89 -4.37
C ALA A 392 11.81 -14.79 -4.62
N ILE A 393 11.88 -13.82 -3.71
CA ILE A 393 12.76 -12.65 -3.82
C ILE A 393 13.77 -12.63 -2.67
N SER A 394 14.98 -12.17 -2.97
CA SER A 394 16.00 -11.77 -1.99
C SER A 394 16.75 -10.53 -2.48
N TYR A 395 17.14 -9.65 -1.56
CA TYR A 395 18.04 -8.54 -1.85
C TYR A 395 19.52 -8.88 -1.60
N THR A 396 19.83 -10.13 -1.23
CA THR A 396 21.18 -10.55 -0.85
C THR A 396 21.80 -11.55 -1.82
N SER A 397 21.08 -12.61 -2.20
CA SER A 397 21.64 -13.69 -3.03
C SER A 397 20.58 -14.61 -3.64
N ILE A 398 20.97 -15.42 -4.63
CA ILE A 398 20.12 -16.48 -5.20
C ILE A 398 19.87 -17.58 -4.16
N GLU A 399 20.90 -17.94 -3.40
CA GLU A 399 20.84 -18.94 -2.35
C GLU A 399 19.79 -18.57 -1.30
N ASN A 400 19.73 -17.30 -0.90
CA ASN A 400 18.72 -16.82 0.02
C ASN A 400 17.33 -16.72 -0.61
N ALA A 401 17.20 -16.32 -1.89
CA ALA A 401 15.90 -16.37 -2.57
C ALA A 401 15.33 -17.81 -2.60
N ARG A 402 16.20 -18.80 -2.83
CA ARG A 402 15.84 -20.23 -2.77
C ARG A 402 15.48 -20.68 -1.36
N ASN A 403 16.24 -20.23 -0.36
CA ASN A 403 15.98 -20.55 1.05
C ASN A 403 14.63 -19.97 1.52
N ASN A 404 14.31 -18.74 1.10
CA ASN A 404 13.01 -18.12 1.34
C ASN A 404 11.87 -18.98 0.76
N LEU A 405 12.02 -19.41 -0.50
CA LEU A 405 11.05 -20.30 -1.16
C LEU A 405 10.82 -21.58 -0.36
N ASN A 406 11.91 -22.31 -0.06
CA ASN A 406 11.85 -23.60 0.59
C ASN A 406 11.28 -23.54 2.02
N THR A 407 11.51 -22.42 2.71
CA THR A 407 11.06 -22.23 4.09
C THR A 407 9.60 -21.79 4.14
N GLU A 408 9.20 -20.83 3.31
CA GLU A 408 7.88 -20.19 3.41
C GLU A 408 6.83 -20.87 2.52
N CYS A 409 7.23 -21.47 1.39
CA CYS A 409 6.29 -21.92 0.36
C CYS A 409 6.78 -23.17 -0.40
N SER A 410 7.11 -24.25 0.30
CA SER A 410 7.62 -25.49 -0.31
C SER A 410 6.57 -26.34 -1.04
N ASN A 411 5.30 -26.31 -0.60
CA ASN A 411 4.21 -27.11 -1.18
C ASN A 411 3.39 -26.33 -2.23
N TRP A 412 2.55 -27.01 -3.03
CA TRP A 412 1.74 -26.40 -4.10
C TRP A 412 0.27 -26.14 -3.72
N ASP A 413 -0.03 -26.07 -2.42
CA ASP A 413 -1.38 -25.79 -1.91
C ASP A 413 -1.63 -24.27 -1.85
N PHE A 414 -2.18 -23.74 -2.94
CA PHE A 414 -2.49 -22.32 -3.09
C PHE A 414 -3.53 -21.84 -2.07
N GLU A 415 -4.57 -22.65 -1.84
CA GLU A 415 -5.66 -22.30 -0.93
C GLU A 415 -5.17 -22.20 0.50
N ARG A 416 -4.26 -23.10 0.91
CA ARG A 416 -3.60 -23.01 2.22
C ARG A 416 -2.81 -21.72 2.36
N VAL A 417 -1.96 -21.36 1.40
CA VAL A 417 -1.15 -20.13 1.50
C VAL A 417 -2.04 -18.88 1.52
N ARG A 418 -3.13 -18.87 0.74
CA ARG A 418 -4.14 -17.82 0.77
C ARG A 418 -4.76 -17.69 2.15
N ASN A 419 -5.29 -18.79 2.70
CA ASN A 419 -5.94 -18.79 4.01
C ASN A 419 -4.95 -18.37 5.11
N ASP A 420 -3.72 -18.92 5.10
CA ASP A 420 -2.66 -18.53 6.04
C ASP A 420 -2.35 -17.02 5.97
N SER A 421 -2.35 -16.43 4.76
CA SER A 421 -2.14 -15.00 4.59
C SER A 421 -3.30 -14.16 5.15
N GLN A 422 -4.54 -14.61 4.97
CA GLN A 422 -5.72 -13.90 5.47
C GLN A 422 -5.88 -14.04 6.98
N ASP A 423 -5.55 -15.20 7.54
CA ASP A 423 -5.53 -15.43 8.98
C ASP A 423 -4.51 -14.50 9.67
N ILE A 424 -3.35 -14.29 9.03
CA ILE A 424 -2.39 -13.28 9.48
C ILE A 424 -3.01 -11.89 9.42
N TRP A 425 -3.65 -11.49 8.33
CA TRP A 425 -4.31 -10.17 8.26
C TRP A 425 -5.39 -10.00 9.33
N ASN A 426 -6.23 -11.01 9.56
CA ASN A 426 -7.25 -11.00 10.59
C ASN A 426 -6.65 -10.87 11.99
N ALA A 427 -5.57 -11.60 12.28
CA ALA A 427 -4.88 -11.49 13.56
C ALA A 427 -4.28 -10.09 13.78
N TRP A 428 -3.74 -9.46 12.73
CA TRP A 428 -3.12 -8.14 12.82
C TRP A 428 -4.14 -7.01 12.92
N LEU A 429 -5.16 -7.01 12.07
CA LEU A 429 -6.24 -6.01 12.09
C LEU A 429 -7.13 -6.18 13.34
N GLY A 430 -7.35 -7.43 13.77
CA GLY A 430 -8.15 -7.78 14.94
C GLY A 430 -7.55 -7.37 16.28
N LYS A 431 -6.31 -6.86 16.30
CA LYS A 431 -5.73 -6.23 17.50
C LYS A 431 -6.50 -5.00 17.96
N ILE A 432 -7.23 -4.34 17.05
CA ILE A 432 -8.17 -3.27 17.40
C ILE A 432 -9.55 -3.66 16.91
N LYS A 433 -10.39 -4.14 17.82
CA LYS A 433 -11.79 -4.44 17.54
C LYS A 433 -12.65 -3.20 17.77
N VAL A 434 -13.44 -2.82 16.76
CA VAL A 434 -14.40 -1.70 16.86
C VAL A 434 -15.84 -2.20 16.87
N GLU A 435 -16.70 -1.51 17.64
CA GLU A 435 -18.14 -1.74 17.71
C GLU A 435 -18.88 -0.40 17.51
N GLY A 436 -20.10 -0.44 16.98
CA GLY A 436 -20.84 0.76 16.59
C GLY A 436 -20.37 1.37 15.26
N GLY A 437 -20.76 2.62 15.02
CA GLY A 437 -20.48 3.34 13.76
C GLY A 437 -21.30 2.86 12.55
N SER A 438 -21.25 3.64 11.47
CA SER A 438 -21.83 3.24 10.18
C SER A 438 -20.96 2.18 9.49
N VAL A 439 -21.53 1.48 8.51
CA VAL A 439 -20.78 0.55 7.64
C VAL A 439 -19.58 1.26 7.00
N ALA A 440 -19.80 2.47 6.46
CA ALA A 440 -18.77 3.32 5.88
C ALA A 440 -17.60 3.59 6.85
N GLN A 441 -17.89 3.92 8.11
CA GLN A 441 -16.86 4.17 9.12
C GLN A 441 -16.06 2.92 9.46
N ARG A 442 -16.70 1.74 9.52
CA ARG A 442 -15.99 0.47 9.77
C ARG A 442 -15.10 0.08 8.60
N ILE A 443 -15.58 0.24 7.38
CA ILE A 443 -14.77 0.02 6.16
C ILE A 443 -13.56 0.94 6.19
N LYS A 444 -13.78 2.24 6.35
CA LYS A 444 -12.71 3.24 6.41
C LYS A 444 -11.68 2.92 7.48
N PHE A 445 -12.12 2.58 8.69
CA PHE A 445 -11.24 2.23 9.80
C PHE A 445 -10.33 1.05 9.49
N TYR A 446 -10.88 -0.07 9.00
CA TYR A 446 -10.07 -1.25 8.70
C TYR A 446 -9.18 -1.06 7.46
N THR A 447 -9.63 -0.28 6.46
CA THR A 447 -8.75 0.12 5.34
C THR A 447 -7.58 0.98 5.81
N ASP A 448 -7.81 1.93 6.72
CA ASP A 448 -6.74 2.75 7.30
C ASP A 448 -5.73 1.88 8.06
N LEU A 449 -6.20 0.91 8.86
CA LEU A 449 -5.33 -0.03 9.55
C LEU A 449 -4.54 -0.92 8.57
N TRP A 450 -5.15 -1.32 7.45
CA TRP A 450 -4.44 -2.04 6.40
C TRP A 450 -3.29 -1.19 5.84
N HIS A 451 -3.52 0.09 5.53
CA HIS A 451 -2.47 0.98 5.04
C HIS A 451 -1.38 1.32 6.08
N VAL A 452 -1.70 1.34 7.38
CA VAL A 452 -0.72 1.44 8.48
C VAL A 452 0.29 0.27 8.46
N LEU A 453 -0.16 -0.90 8.00
CA LEU A 453 0.60 -2.15 7.96
C LEU A 453 1.23 -2.45 6.58
N LEU A 454 1.00 -1.57 5.60
CA LEU A 454 1.56 -1.64 4.25
C LEU A 454 2.67 -0.60 4.01
N GLY A 455 3.30 -0.66 2.84
CA GLY A 455 4.21 0.36 2.29
C GLY A 455 5.62 0.39 2.88
N ARG A 456 5.84 -0.19 4.06
CA ARG A 456 7.17 -0.38 4.67
C ARG A 456 7.56 -1.84 4.56
N HIS A 457 8.63 -2.13 3.85
CA HIS A 457 8.95 -3.50 3.47
C HIS A 457 10.12 -3.99 4.29
N ARG A 458 10.01 -5.20 4.85
CA ARG A 458 11.21 -5.92 5.28
C ARG A 458 12.14 -6.10 4.07
N ILE A 459 13.45 -6.17 4.33
CA ILE A 459 14.46 -6.42 3.30
C ILE A 459 15.41 -7.58 3.62
N ASN A 460 15.29 -8.15 4.82
CA ASN A 460 16.06 -9.32 5.22
C ASN A 460 15.38 -10.62 4.75
N ASP A 461 16.20 -11.63 4.48
CA ASP A 461 15.81 -13.00 4.18
C ASP A 461 15.37 -13.76 5.45
N VAL A 462 14.83 -14.96 5.27
CA VAL A 462 14.27 -15.78 6.36
C VAL A 462 15.33 -16.20 7.40
N ASN A 463 16.60 -16.28 6.99
CA ASN A 463 17.73 -16.57 7.88
C ASN A 463 18.26 -15.32 8.64
N GLY A 464 17.71 -14.14 8.35
CA GLY A 464 18.13 -12.85 8.92
C GLY A 464 19.17 -12.09 8.09
N ASP A 465 19.68 -12.66 7.00
CA ASP A 465 20.61 -11.95 6.12
C ASP A 465 19.92 -10.74 5.48
N TYR A 466 20.61 -9.61 5.43
CA TYR A 466 20.08 -8.39 4.85
C TYR A 466 21.13 -7.62 4.05
N PRO A 467 20.69 -6.83 3.07
CA PRO A 467 21.60 -5.99 2.30
C PRO A 467 22.01 -4.75 3.10
N ASP A 468 23.31 -4.54 3.26
CA ASP A 468 23.90 -3.29 3.73
C ASP A 468 24.50 -2.52 2.54
N ARG A 469 23.96 -1.32 2.30
CA ARG A 469 24.40 -0.33 1.30
C ARG A 469 24.60 1.04 1.94
N THR A 470 24.94 1.08 3.23
CA THR A 470 25.06 2.30 4.02
C THR A 470 26.40 3.03 3.86
N THR A 471 27.39 2.41 3.21
CA THR A 471 28.71 2.99 2.97
C THR A 471 28.95 3.15 1.47
N GLY A 472 29.81 4.09 1.08
CA GLY A 472 30.09 4.40 -0.32
C GLY A 472 30.31 5.88 -0.55
N VAL A 473 30.21 6.32 -1.80
CA VAL A 473 30.30 7.75 -2.16
C VAL A 473 28.89 8.28 -2.39
N THR A 474 28.44 9.18 -1.50
CA THR A 474 27.16 9.87 -1.62
C THR A 474 27.35 11.21 -2.34
N LYS A 475 26.40 11.59 -3.19
CA LYS A 475 26.31 12.91 -3.84
C LYS A 475 24.95 13.53 -3.52
N SER A 476 24.94 14.84 -3.33
CA SER A 476 23.72 15.66 -3.14
C SER A 476 23.55 16.62 -4.31
N THR A 477 22.30 16.94 -4.65
CA THR A 477 21.95 18.03 -5.58
C THR A 477 22.07 19.42 -4.95
N GLY A 478 22.38 19.52 -3.66
CA GLY A 478 22.40 20.78 -2.91
C GLY A 478 21.08 21.12 -2.23
N ASN A 479 20.11 20.20 -2.23
CA ASN A 479 18.88 20.30 -1.45
C ASN A 479 18.98 19.42 -0.19
N LEU A 480 18.53 19.92 0.97
CA LEU A 480 18.54 19.18 2.23
C LEU A 480 17.41 18.15 2.33
N THR A 481 16.35 18.32 1.53
CA THR A 481 15.15 17.46 1.60
C THR A 481 15.25 16.22 0.72
N ASP A 482 16.01 16.26 -0.38
CA ASP A 482 16.06 15.19 -1.39
C ASP A 482 17.32 15.25 -2.28
N GLY A 483 17.40 14.36 -3.29
CA GLY A 483 18.46 14.38 -4.29
C GLY A 483 19.79 13.78 -3.82
N PHE A 484 19.75 12.81 -2.92
CA PHE A 484 20.93 12.12 -2.40
C PHE A 484 21.10 10.74 -3.02
N THR A 485 22.09 10.56 -3.89
CA THR A 485 22.40 9.25 -4.49
C THR A 485 23.71 8.69 -3.94
N THR A 486 23.77 7.38 -3.73
CA THR A 486 24.97 6.70 -3.20
C THR A 486 25.48 5.62 -4.15
N GLU A 487 26.74 5.72 -4.54
CA GLU A 487 27.50 4.61 -5.12
C GLU A 487 27.94 3.69 -3.98
N ALA A 488 27.05 2.78 -3.61
CA ALA A 488 27.13 2.03 -2.37
C ALA A 488 28.07 0.81 -2.46
N ASN A 489 28.85 0.60 -1.40
CA ASN A 489 29.54 -0.66 -1.16
C ASN A 489 28.54 -1.66 -0.59
N PHE A 490 28.25 -2.71 -1.35
CA PHE A 490 27.33 -3.76 -0.92
C PHE A 490 28.00 -4.76 0.03
N LYS A 491 27.34 -5.05 1.15
CA LYS A 491 27.69 -6.13 2.09
C LYS A 491 26.43 -6.88 2.50
N VAL A 492 26.57 -8.18 2.77
CA VAL A 492 25.52 -8.95 3.44
C VAL A 492 25.84 -8.96 4.93
N ARG A 493 24.84 -8.72 5.76
CA ARG A 493 24.93 -8.74 7.23
C ARG A 493 23.80 -9.55 7.83
N ASN A 494 23.93 -9.92 9.09
CA ASN A 494 22.92 -10.66 9.83
C ASN A 494 22.86 -10.14 11.27
N PRO A 495 21.67 -9.81 11.82
CA PRO A 495 21.54 -9.30 13.19
C PRO A 495 21.73 -10.40 14.26
N GLY A 496 21.85 -11.66 13.82
CA GLY A 496 21.87 -12.83 14.66
C GLY A 496 20.49 -13.24 15.11
N LYS A 497 20.46 -14.22 16.00
CA LYS A 497 19.23 -14.77 16.58
C LYS A 497 19.10 -14.44 18.06
N ASP A 498 17.87 -14.37 18.54
CA ASP A 498 17.54 -14.30 19.97
C ASP A 498 17.69 -15.68 20.64
N ALA A 499 17.35 -15.76 21.94
CA ALA A 499 17.45 -16.98 22.72
C ALA A 499 16.51 -18.09 22.21
N GLU A 500 15.42 -17.70 21.55
CA GLU A 500 14.41 -18.57 20.95
C GLU A 500 14.77 -18.99 19.51
N GLY A 501 15.90 -18.53 18.99
CA GLY A 501 16.38 -18.87 17.65
C GLY A 501 15.69 -18.10 16.51
N LYS A 502 14.93 -17.04 16.82
CA LYS A 502 14.34 -16.12 15.84
C LYS A 502 15.31 -15.00 15.51
N VAL A 503 15.21 -14.41 14.33
CA VAL A 503 16.01 -13.24 13.94
C VAL A 503 15.73 -12.11 14.93
N LYS A 504 16.78 -11.51 15.52
CA LYS A 504 16.63 -10.52 16.61
C LYS A 504 15.73 -9.34 16.22
N HIS A 505 15.94 -8.80 15.03
CA HIS A 505 15.08 -7.79 14.45
C HIS A 505 15.11 -7.87 12.92
N ASN A 506 14.05 -7.40 12.25
CA ASN A 506 14.09 -7.24 10.79
C ASN A 506 14.79 -5.93 10.40
N MET A 507 15.11 -5.82 9.11
CA MET A 507 15.58 -4.59 8.48
C MET A 507 14.52 -4.09 7.51
N TYR A 508 14.36 -2.77 7.40
CA TYR A 508 13.25 -2.16 6.66
C TYR A 508 13.69 -1.20 5.56
N ASN A 509 13.00 -1.26 4.43
CA ASN A 509 12.88 -0.21 3.41
C ASN A 509 11.60 0.57 3.68
N SER A 510 11.68 1.90 3.72
CA SER A 510 10.55 2.76 4.05
C SER A 510 10.69 4.11 3.36
N ASP A 511 9.56 4.77 3.16
CA ASP A 511 9.49 6.22 2.98
C ASP A 511 10.09 6.97 4.19
N ALA A 512 10.06 8.30 4.16
CA ALA A 512 10.61 9.11 5.24
C ALA A 512 9.90 8.84 6.58
N TRP A 513 10.66 8.53 7.63
CA TRP A 513 10.18 8.50 9.02
C TRP A 513 9.70 9.86 9.51
N TRP A 514 10.05 10.94 8.81
CA TRP A 514 9.44 12.26 8.97
C TRP A 514 7.91 12.18 8.91
N LEU A 515 7.35 11.23 8.16
CA LEU A 515 5.91 11.00 8.06
C LEU A 515 5.31 10.38 9.34
N THR A 516 6.11 9.60 10.06
CA THR A 516 5.65 8.71 11.15
C THR A 516 5.68 9.34 12.53
N GLN A 517 6.55 10.35 12.75
CA GLN A 517 6.78 10.96 14.06
C GLN A 517 5.54 11.65 14.63
N TRP A 518 4.56 11.97 13.79
CA TRP A 518 3.35 12.69 14.14
C TRP A 518 2.19 11.80 14.61
N ASN A 519 2.15 10.53 14.20
CA ASN A 519 1.01 9.65 14.44
C ASN A 519 1.38 8.16 14.60
N LEU A 520 2.11 7.57 13.66
CA LEU A 520 2.34 6.13 13.56
C LEU A 520 3.17 5.61 14.75
N ASN A 521 4.13 6.39 15.25
CA ASN A 521 4.89 6.02 16.46
C ASN A 521 3.98 5.84 17.68
N VAL A 522 2.82 6.51 17.74
CA VAL A 522 1.83 6.31 18.80
C VAL A 522 1.06 5.03 18.55
N LEU A 523 0.47 4.89 17.35
CA LEU A 523 -0.38 3.75 17.02
C LEU A 523 0.37 2.41 17.07
N TRP A 524 1.58 2.34 16.53
CA TRP A 524 2.40 1.12 16.61
C TRP A 524 2.70 0.74 18.05
N GLY A 525 3.05 1.69 18.92
CA GLY A 525 3.29 1.38 20.33
C GLY A 525 2.08 0.84 21.08
N LEU A 526 0.87 1.17 20.62
CA LEU A 526 -0.38 0.69 21.22
C LEU A 526 -0.80 -0.68 20.69
N ALA A 527 -0.78 -0.86 19.37
CA ALA A 527 -1.33 -2.05 18.72
C ALA A 527 -0.26 -3.06 18.28
N TRP A 528 0.93 -2.62 17.87
CA TRP A 528 2.00 -3.48 17.37
C TRP A 528 3.37 -3.09 17.98
N PRO A 529 3.52 -3.15 19.31
CA PRO A 529 4.76 -2.73 19.98
C PRO A 529 5.98 -3.52 19.47
N GLU A 530 5.78 -4.77 19.05
CA GLU A 530 6.82 -5.60 18.46
C GLU A 530 7.40 -5.04 17.16
N ILE A 531 6.57 -4.32 16.38
CA ILE A 531 6.97 -3.63 15.15
C ILE A 531 7.67 -2.30 15.48
N GLN A 532 7.18 -1.57 16.47
CA GLN A 532 7.84 -0.33 16.88
C GLN A 532 9.27 -0.61 17.39
N ASP A 533 9.47 -1.68 18.15
CA ASP A 533 10.81 -2.14 18.58
C ASP A 533 11.66 -2.61 17.39
N ASP A 534 11.07 -3.34 16.45
CA ASP A 534 11.76 -3.82 15.26
C ASP A 534 12.29 -2.69 14.39
N MET A 535 11.44 -1.69 14.10
CA MET A 535 11.80 -0.54 13.29
C MET A 535 12.83 0.35 14.00
N ALA A 536 12.69 0.58 15.31
CA ALA A 536 13.68 1.33 16.10
C ALA A 536 15.05 0.64 16.07
N SER A 537 15.07 -0.67 16.28
CA SER A 537 16.29 -1.47 16.25
C SER A 537 16.91 -1.52 14.85
N SER A 538 16.09 -1.57 13.80
CA SER A 538 16.56 -1.43 12.41
C SER A 538 17.26 -0.10 12.17
N MET A 539 16.74 1.01 12.70
CA MET A 539 17.36 2.33 12.52
C MET A 539 18.71 2.42 13.23
N VAL A 540 18.81 1.88 14.44
CA VAL A 540 20.09 1.78 15.17
C VAL A 540 21.06 0.89 14.40
N ALA A 541 20.62 -0.23 13.83
CA ALA A 541 21.47 -1.11 13.03
C ALA A 541 21.99 -0.42 11.76
N TYR A 542 21.17 0.38 11.07
CA TYR A 542 21.63 1.23 9.97
C TYR A 542 22.75 2.18 10.41
N SER A 543 22.57 2.89 11.52
CA SER A 543 23.59 3.80 12.05
C SER A 543 24.85 3.09 12.51
N ASN A 544 24.74 1.90 13.09
CA ASN A 544 25.91 1.08 13.42
C ASN A 544 26.71 0.68 12.16
N ASN A 545 26.04 0.49 11.02
CA ASN A 545 26.69 0.05 9.79
C ASN A 545 27.38 1.19 9.03
N GLY A 546 26.69 2.32 8.84
CA GLY A 546 27.19 3.43 8.02
C GLY A 546 27.21 4.78 8.72
N GLY A 547 26.95 4.81 10.03
CA GLY A 547 27.16 5.98 10.87
C GLY A 547 26.02 6.98 10.96
N LEU A 548 24.89 6.75 10.28
CA LEU A 548 23.76 7.67 10.27
C LEU A 548 22.45 6.95 10.61
N LEU A 549 21.59 7.60 11.40
CA LEU A 549 20.21 7.19 11.59
C LEU A 549 19.43 7.57 10.32
N PRO A 550 18.80 6.64 9.59
CA PRO A 550 18.09 6.98 8.36
C PRO A 550 16.93 7.95 8.59
N ARG A 551 16.81 9.00 7.76
CA ARG A 551 15.53 9.73 7.61
C ARG A 551 14.50 8.88 6.88
N GLY A 552 14.95 8.10 5.90
CA GLY A 552 14.20 7.06 5.20
C GLY A 552 15.19 6.03 4.66
N PRO A 553 15.09 4.74 5.04
CA PRO A 553 15.95 3.70 4.50
C PRO A 553 15.47 3.27 3.11
N SER A 554 16.39 3.22 2.13
CA SER A 554 16.09 2.77 0.77
C SER A 554 17.05 1.67 0.34
N GLY A 555 16.54 0.47 0.06
CA GLY A 555 17.29 -0.65 -0.50
C GLY A 555 18.51 -1.09 0.31
N GLY A 556 18.51 -0.90 1.63
CA GLY A 556 19.67 -1.16 2.49
C GLY A 556 20.63 0.02 2.68
N GLY A 557 20.32 1.20 2.13
CA GLY A 557 21.08 2.44 2.31
C GLY A 557 20.19 3.61 2.76
N TYR A 558 20.68 4.84 2.59
CA TYR A 558 20.00 6.06 3.05
C TYR A 558 19.40 6.84 1.87
N SER A 559 18.13 7.25 1.97
CA SER A 559 17.52 8.18 1.00
C SER A 559 17.77 9.65 1.32
N TYR A 560 18.07 9.96 2.58
CA TYR A 560 18.14 11.32 3.17
C TYR A 560 16.84 12.13 3.13
N ILE A 561 15.76 11.60 2.54
CA ILE A 561 14.41 12.19 2.54
C ILE A 561 13.76 11.97 3.93
N MET A 562 13.17 12.97 4.63
CA MET A 562 13.06 14.42 4.36
C MET A 562 14.04 15.25 5.21
N THR A 563 13.60 15.87 6.31
CA THR A 563 14.43 16.77 7.17
C THR A 563 14.60 16.26 8.60
N GLY A 564 15.50 16.90 9.35
CA GLY A 564 15.77 16.58 10.75
C GLY A 564 16.37 15.19 10.98
N SER A 565 16.13 14.62 12.15
CA SER A 565 16.47 13.24 12.53
C SER A 565 15.24 12.53 13.13
N PRO A 566 14.19 12.25 12.33
CA PRO A 566 12.91 11.73 12.83
C PRO A 566 13.01 10.32 13.44
N ALA A 567 14.04 9.54 13.07
CA ALA A 567 14.35 8.27 13.71
C ALA A 567 14.62 8.40 15.22
N THR A 568 15.11 9.56 15.68
CA THR A 568 15.28 9.86 17.11
C THR A 568 13.94 9.70 17.84
N ASN A 569 12.85 10.29 17.34
CA ASN A 569 11.57 10.24 18.02
C ASN A 569 10.94 8.84 18.01
N LEU A 570 11.21 8.04 16.96
CA LEU A 570 10.85 6.62 16.95
C LEU A 570 11.57 5.89 18.10
N ILE A 571 12.90 5.95 18.15
CA ILE A 571 13.73 5.26 19.14
C ILE A 571 13.40 5.71 20.56
N VAL A 572 13.34 7.03 20.79
CA VAL A 572 12.99 7.62 22.09
C VAL A 572 11.60 7.19 22.51
N SER A 573 10.60 7.23 21.62
CA SER A 573 9.23 6.80 21.97
C SER A 573 9.19 5.33 22.38
N THR A 574 9.91 4.46 21.65
CA THR A 574 10.04 3.03 21.95
C THR A 574 10.70 2.81 23.31
N PHE A 575 11.79 3.54 23.61
CA PHE A 575 12.49 3.47 24.90
C PHE A 575 11.67 4.02 26.07
N MET A 576 10.99 5.15 25.89
CA MET A 576 10.20 5.78 26.95
C MET A 576 9.00 4.92 27.37
N LYS A 577 8.50 4.07 26.45
CA LYS A 577 7.45 3.06 26.69
C LYS A 577 7.99 1.74 27.27
N ASP A 578 9.29 1.62 27.51
CA ASP A 578 9.96 0.39 28.00
C ASP A 578 9.80 -0.82 27.07
N ILE A 579 9.67 -0.58 25.75
CA ILE A 579 9.54 -1.63 24.73
C ILE A 579 10.73 -1.72 23.78
N LEU A 580 11.81 -0.94 23.98
CA LEU A 580 13.05 -1.05 23.19
C LEU A 580 13.88 -2.21 23.74
N THR A 581 13.66 -3.42 23.22
CA THR A 581 14.25 -4.65 23.77
C THR A 581 15.24 -5.34 22.82
N LYS A 582 15.16 -5.03 21.53
CA LYS A 582 15.97 -5.68 20.48
C LYS A 582 17.32 -4.99 20.22
N THR A 583 17.58 -3.86 20.85
CA THR A 583 18.86 -3.14 20.79
C THR A 583 19.21 -2.52 22.13
N ASP A 584 20.50 -2.32 22.38
CA ASP A 584 21.00 -1.71 23.61
C ASP A 584 20.63 -0.21 23.67
N PRO A 585 19.90 0.24 24.72
CA PRO A 585 19.50 1.65 24.84
C PRO A 585 20.66 2.64 24.91
N GLU A 586 21.79 2.25 25.51
CA GLU A 586 22.98 3.11 25.58
C GLU A 586 23.58 3.32 24.19
N ASN A 587 23.78 2.25 23.43
CA ASN A 587 24.19 2.37 22.03
C ASN A 587 23.18 3.18 21.20
N ALA A 588 21.88 2.95 21.38
CA ALA A 588 20.85 3.70 20.68
C ALA A 588 20.94 5.21 20.95
N PHE A 589 21.20 5.61 22.20
CA PHE A 589 21.42 7.01 22.57
C PHE A 589 22.68 7.59 21.93
N GLU A 590 23.79 6.85 21.89
CA GLU A 590 25.01 7.32 21.20
C GLU A 590 24.78 7.55 19.70
N GLN A 591 23.97 6.70 19.04
CA GLN A 591 23.58 6.93 17.65
C GLN A 591 22.71 8.19 17.50
N ILE A 592 21.76 8.43 18.41
CA ILE A 592 20.96 9.67 18.44
C ILE A 592 21.88 10.89 18.57
N LYS A 593 22.74 10.90 19.61
CA LYS A 593 23.65 12.01 19.90
C LYS A 593 24.51 12.36 18.68
N LYS A 594 25.13 11.35 18.08
CA LYS A 594 25.94 11.53 16.86
C LYS A 594 25.15 12.18 15.73
N ASN A 595 23.89 11.79 15.54
CA ASN A 595 23.06 12.29 14.44
C ASN A 595 22.50 13.69 14.66
N HIS A 596 22.64 14.24 15.88
CA HIS A 596 22.27 15.61 16.25
C HIS A 596 23.46 16.58 16.27
N LEU A 597 24.66 16.12 15.92
CA LEU A 597 25.89 16.91 15.82
C LEU A 597 26.28 17.13 14.33
N PRO A 598 27.13 18.13 14.00
CA PRO A 598 27.63 18.32 12.64
C PRO A 598 28.22 17.03 12.04
N GLY A 599 27.86 16.72 10.80
CA GLY A 599 28.15 15.42 10.15
C GLY A 599 27.07 14.35 10.37
N GLY A 600 26.13 14.58 11.28
CA GLY A 600 24.97 13.72 11.57
C GLY A 600 23.78 13.94 10.63
N MET A 601 22.81 13.01 10.65
CA MET A 601 21.67 13.05 9.73
C MET A 601 20.77 14.28 9.93
N MET A 602 20.74 14.93 11.10
CA MET A 602 19.98 16.17 11.28
C MET A 602 20.40 17.26 10.28
N GLY A 603 21.70 17.35 9.98
CA GLY A 603 22.29 18.21 8.95
C GLY A 603 22.46 17.53 7.58
N GLY A 604 21.73 16.45 7.31
CA GLY A 604 21.88 15.69 6.07
C GLY A 604 23.27 15.07 5.91
N GLY A 605 23.95 14.69 7.01
CA GLY A 605 25.33 14.23 6.99
C GLY A 605 26.33 15.39 6.90
N GLU A 606 27.42 15.19 6.17
CA GLU A 606 28.45 16.22 5.95
C GLU A 606 27.98 17.38 5.05
N PHE A 607 26.90 17.20 4.28
CA PHE A 607 26.47 18.14 3.24
C PHE A 607 25.95 19.48 3.81
N PHE A 608 25.22 19.45 4.93
CA PHE A 608 24.68 20.65 5.60
C PHE A 608 25.11 20.70 7.08
N ALA A 609 26.29 20.16 7.37
CA ALA A 609 26.90 20.21 8.71
C ALA A 609 27.11 21.65 9.20
N HIS A 610 27.34 22.60 8.28
CA HIS A 610 27.50 24.02 8.58
C HIS A 610 26.19 24.68 9.06
N ASP A 611 25.05 24.34 8.46
CA ASP A 611 23.73 24.84 8.90
C ASP A 611 23.36 24.28 10.28
N LEU A 612 23.62 22.99 10.52
CA LEU A 612 23.44 22.38 11.84
C LEU A 612 24.36 23.02 12.89
N LYS A 613 25.62 23.29 12.53
CA LYS A 613 26.55 24.02 13.41
C LYS A 613 26.00 25.42 13.74
N PHE A 614 25.52 26.15 12.73
CA PHE A 614 24.91 27.45 12.93
C PHE A 614 23.72 27.38 13.90
N TYR A 615 22.83 26.40 13.70
CA TYR A 615 21.70 26.15 14.59
C TYR A 615 22.13 25.92 16.04
N ILE A 616 23.17 25.10 16.26
CA ILE A 616 23.71 24.82 17.60
C ILE A 616 24.29 26.08 18.24
N ASP A 617 25.03 26.89 17.49
CA ASP A 617 25.71 28.08 18.02
C ASP A 617 24.74 29.25 18.27
N ASN A 618 23.71 29.42 17.45
CA ASN A 618 22.86 30.62 17.43
C ASN A 618 21.42 30.38 17.89
N GLY A 619 20.95 29.13 17.90
CA GLY A 619 19.60 28.77 18.36
C GLY A 619 18.49 29.02 17.34
N TRP A 620 18.78 29.15 16.04
CA TRP A 620 17.79 29.00 14.97
C TRP A 620 18.40 28.41 13.71
N TRP A 621 17.61 27.70 12.92
CA TRP A 621 18.05 27.21 11.61
C TRP A 621 17.99 28.33 10.57
N PRO A 622 19.07 28.59 9.80
CA PRO A 622 19.11 29.73 8.89
C PRO A 622 18.09 29.56 7.74
N ASN A 623 17.29 30.59 7.54
CA ASN A 623 16.23 30.72 6.54
C ASN A 623 15.11 29.66 6.60
N ASN A 624 15.03 28.82 7.65
CA ASN A 624 14.03 27.75 7.70
C ASN A 624 13.47 27.53 9.11
N ALA A 625 12.29 28.09 9.40
CA ALA A 625 11.62 27.88 10.68
C ALA A 625 11.03 26.47 10.81
N GLY A 626 10.61 25.85 9.71
CA GLY A 626 10.08 24.47 9.72
C GLY A 626 11.09 23.47 10.29
N ILE A 627 12.32 23.48 9.75
CA ILE A 627 13.40 22.62 10.25
C ILE A 627 13.77 22.97 11.69
N ASN A 628 13.74 24.26 12.06
CA ASN A 628 14.00 24.68 13.44
C ASN A 628 13.00 24.09 14.44
N ILE A 629 11.72 24.02 14.08
CA ILE A 629 10.65 23.42 14.89
C ILE A 629 10.88 21.92 15.05
N GLU A 630 11.17 21.22 13.95
CA GLU A 630 11.47 19.78 13.96
C GLU A 630 12.70 19.45 14.80
N ALA A 631 13.81 20.17 14.60
CA ALA A 631 15.05 19.97 15.34
C ALA A 631 14.84 20.20 16.85
N ALA A 632 14.10 21.25 17.23
CA ALA A 632 13.79 21.52 18.63
C ALA A 632 12.98 20.38 19.29
N PHE A 633 12.01 19.79 18.57
CA PHE A 633 11.23 18.66 19.06
C PHE A 633 12.06 17.36 19.16
N GLN A 634 12.95 17.13 18.19
CA GLN A 634 13.85 15.98 18.19
C GLN A 634 14.90 16.10 19.31
N ASP A 635 15.44 17.30 19.54
CA ASP A 635 16.34 17.58 20.67
C ASP A 635 15.62 17.39 22.02
N TRP A 636 14.35 17.79 22.13
CA TRP A 636 13.55 17.48 23.32
C TRP A 636 13.47 15.96 23.56
N GLY A 637 13.22 15.18 22.51
CA GLY A 637 13.19 13.72 22.59
C GLY A 637 14.52 13.13 23.07
N ALA A 638 15.63 13.57 22.49
CA ALA A 638 16.98 13.17 22.92
C ALA A 638 17.21 13.52 24.40
N ALA A 639 16.81 14.72 24.85
CA ALA A 639 16.89 15.11 26.25
C ALA A 639 16.09 14.17 27.17
N GLN A 640 14.85 13.80 26.81
CA GLN A 640 14.05 12.90 27.64
C GLN A 640 14.69 11.53 27.81
N MET A 641 15.27 10.98 26.74
CA MET A 641 16.00 9.71 26.81
C MET A 641 17.27 9.83 27.65
N ALA A 642 18.07 10.88 27.46
CA ALA A 642 19.26 11.16 28.28
C ALA A 642 18.91 11.22 29.77
N LYS A 643 17.82 11.90 30.12
CA LYS A 643 17.33 12.00 31.50
C LYS A 643 17.01 10.62 32.10
N LYS A 644 16.28 9.78 31.38
CA LYS A 644 15.89 8.43 31.86
C LYS A 644 17.10 7.48 31.94
N LEU A 645 18.14 7.68 31.13
CA LEU A 645 19.42 6.98 31.21
C LEU A 645 20.37 7.52 32.31
N GLY A 646 20.04 8.64 32.95
CA GLY A 646 20.91 9.26 33.96
C GLY A 646 22.10 10.05 33.37
N ARG A 647 22.02 10.45 32.10
CA ARG A 647 23.04 11.23 31.39
C ARG A 647 22.78 12.73 31.54
N THR A 648 23.19 13.29 32.68
CA THR A 648 22.87 14.70 33.03
C THR A 648 23.42 15.72 32.04
N ASP A 649 24.69 15.62 31.64
CA ASP A 649 25.30 16.59 30.71
C ASP A 649 24.62 16.58 29.34
N ASP A 650 24.29 15.38 28.83
CA ASP A 650 23.56 15.23 27.57
C ASP A 650 22.12 15.73 27.68
N PHE A 651 21.44 15.50 28.81
CA PHE A 651 20.13 16.08 29.08
C PHE A 651 20.16 17.60 29.03
N ASP A 652 21.08 18.23 29.77
CA ASP A 652 21.17 19.69 29.84
C ASP A 652 21.48 20.30 28.46
N TYR A 653 22.37 19.67 27.70
CA TYR A 653 22.72 20.08 26.34
C TYR A 653 21.50 20.06 25.39
N PHE A 654 20.80 18.93 25.30
CA PHE A 654 19.66 18.80 24.39
C PHE A 654 18.42 19.56 24.88
N TRP A 655 18.23 19.68 26.20
CA TRP A 655 17.14 20.47 26.79
C TRP A 655 17.30 21.97 26.57
N ALA A 656 18.53 22.48 26.50
CA ALA A 656 18.79 23.86 26.12
C ALA A 656 18.40 24.10 24.65
N ARG A 657 18.84 23.20 23.74
CA ARG A 657 18.54 23.28 22.30
C ARG A 657 17.05 23.13 22.00
N SER A 658 16.31 22.33 22.75
CA SER A 658 14.87 22.14 22.52
C SER A 658 14.02 23.40 22.69
N LYS A 659 14.60 24.50 23.21
CA LYS A 659 13.95 25.81 23.37
C LYS A 659 14.21 26.75 22.19
N SER A 660 15.01 26.34 21.19
CA SER A 660 15.41 27.14 20.02
C SER A 660 14.23 27.67 19.20
N TRP A 661 13.09 26.98 19.22
CA TRP A 661 11.87 27.42 18.52
C TRP A 661 11.42 28.83 18.93
N LYS A 662 11.69 29.25 20.18
CA LYS A 662 11.35 30.57 20.70
C LYS A 662 12.03 31.70 19.95
N ASN A 663 13.21 31.45 19.38
CA ASN A 663 13.95 32.44 18.60
C ASN A 663 13.29 32.77 17.26
N CYS A 664 12.40 31.91 16.76
CA CYS A 664 11.62 32.13 15.55
C CYS A 664 10.29 32.85 15.81
N TYR A 665 9.92 33.16 17.06
CA TYR A 665 8.64 33.79 17.37
C TYR A 665 8.62 35.26 16.93
N GLU A 666 7.68 35.62 16.04
CA GLU A 666 7.43 37.00 15.63
C GLU A 666 6.20 37.54 16.39
N PRO A 667 6.35 38.58 17.22
CA PRO A 667 5.33 38.99 18.19
C PRO A 667 4.10 39.67 17.59
N ASN A 668 4.18 40.26 16.39
CA ASN A 668 3.03 40.93 15.76
C ASN A 668 2.06 39.90 15.16
N GLN A 669 2.61 38.90 14.49
CA GLN A 669 1.87 37.79 13.90
C GLN A 669 1.52 36.71 14.92
N LYS A 670 2.28 36.62 16.02
CA LYS A 670 2.19 35.55 17.03
C LYS A 670 2.36 34.16 16.43
N LEU A 671 3.26 34.01 15.45
CA LEU A 671 3.59 32.74 14.78
C LEU A 671 5.12 32.61 14.69
N LEU A 672 5.60 31.42 14.31
CA LEU A 672 7.02 31.16 14.12
C LEU A 672 7.43 31.44 12.67
N PHE A 673 8.48 32.24 12.46
CA PHE A 673 8.96 32.67 11.14
C PHE A 673 10.46 32.41 10.91
N PRO A 674 10.88 32.17 9.65
CA PRO A 674 12.27 31.94 9.30
C PRO A 674 13.12 33.20 9.53
N LYS A 675 14.35 32.99 10.01
CA LYS A 675 15.36 34.03 10.20
C LYS A 675 16.61 33.75 9.40
N ASN A 676 17.19 34.77 8.79
CA ASN A 676 18.47 34.65 8.09
C ASN A 676 19.64 34.47 9.07
N HIS A 677 20.86 34.33 8.52
CA HIS A 677 22.09 34.20 9.31
C HIS A 677 22.39 35.39 10.24
N LYS A 678 21.76 36.55 10.02
CA LYS A 678 21.92 37.75 10.86
C LYS A 678 20.84 37.87 11.95
N GLY A 679 19.88 36.94 11.99
CA GLY A 679 18.78 36.95 12.95
C GLY A 679 17.57 37.79 12.51
N GLU A 680 17.54 38.27 11.27
CA GLU A 680 16.44 39.05 10.70
C GLU A 680 15.39 38.12 10.09
N PHE A 681 14.10 38.41 10.29
CA PHE A 681 13.02 37.64 9.66
C PHE A 681 13.06 37.80 8.13
N THR A 682 13.05 36.69 7.40
CA THR A 682 13.09 36.73 5.91
C THR A 682 11.73 36.97 5.29
N THR A 683 10.66 36.70 6.03
CA THR A 683 9.28 37.01 5.70
C THR A 683 8.47 37.13 7.00
N THR A 684 7.37 37.85 6.96
CA THR A 684 6.35 37.90 8.01
C THR A 684 4.94 37.64 7.45
N ASP A 685 4.83 37.19 6.20
CA ASP A 685 3.58 36.74 5.61
C ASP A 685 3.30 35.29 6.07
N PRO A 686 2.24 35.03 6.85
CA PRO A 686 2.00 33.72 7.42
C PRO A 686 1.54 32.66 6.41
N LEU A 687 1.20 33.06 5.18
CA LEU A 687 0.83 32.16 4.08
C LEU A 687 1.97 31.92 3.09
N GLU A 688 3.12 32.59 3.26
CA GLU A 688 4.34 32.32 2.52
C GLU A 688 4.87 30.92 2.88
N ASN A 689 5.20 30.13 1.86
CA ASN A 689 5.71 28.78 2.05
C ASN A 689 7.24 28.73 2.13
N TRP A 690 7.92 29.81 1.71
CA TRP A 690 9.36 29.93 1.84
C TRP A 690 9.80 29.87 3.32
N GLY A 691 10.80 29.03 3.59
CA GLY A 691 11.35 28.81 4.94
C GLY A 691 10.61 27.77 5.78
N TYR A 692 9.83 26.90 5.13
CA TYR A 692 9.21 25.72 5.71
C TYR A 692 9.39 24.52 4.79
N VAL A 693 9.18 23.32 5.33
CA VAL A 693 9.16 22.06 4.56
C VAL A 693 7.71 21.73 4.25
N GLU A 694 7.29 21.99 3.01
CA GLU A 694 5.93 21.70 2.49
C GLU A 694 4.77 22.26 3.35
N ALA A 695 5.04 23.37 4.05
CA ALA A 695 4.13 24.01 5.00
C ALA A 695 4.26 25.54 4.93
N ASN A 696 3.62 26.25 5.85
CA ASN A 696 3.77 27.67 6.10
C ASN A 696 3.67 27.95 7.61
N ALA A 697 3.69 29.22 8.01
CA ALA A 697 3.68 29.62 9.43
C ALA A 697 2.44 29.10 10.18
N TRP A 698 1.26 29.16 9.54
CA TRP A 698 0.01 28.67 10.12
C TRP A 698 -0.01 27.16 10.33
N GLN A 699 0.65 26.40 9.48
CA GLN A 699 0.68 24.94 9.60
C GLN A 699 1.76 24.49 10.59
N ALA A 700 2.94 25.08 10.53
CA ALA A 700 4.12 24.61 11.26
C ALA A 700 4.17 25.07 12.73
N THR A 701 3.65 26.25 13.07
CA THR A 701 3.81 26.86 14.41
C THR A 701 3.36 25.93 15.54
N TRP A 702 2.31 25.15 15.31
CA TRP A 702 1.71 24.25 16.29
C TRP A 702 2.51 22.97 16.53
N GLY A 703 3.53 22.70 15.70
CA GLY A 703 4.43 21.55 15.78
C GLY A 703 5.40 21.58 16.97
N VAL A 704 5.35 22.61 17.83
CA VAL A 704 6.10 22.67 19.11
C VAL A 704 5.43 21.87 20.21
N SER A 705 5.02 20.63 19.91
CA SER A 705 4.19 19.78 20.77
C SER A 705 4.78 19.53 22.16
N HIS A 706 6.10 19.67 22.32
CA HIS A 706 6.80 19.54 23.60
C HIS A 706 6.71 20.78 24.51
N ASP A 707 6.30 21.94 24.01
CA ASP A 707 6.22 23.21 24.78
C ASP A 707 5.02 24.10 24.36
N ILE A 708 3.84 23.50 24.17
CA ILE A 708 2.60 24.25 23.87
C ILE A 708 2.28 25.31 24.96
N ALA A 709 2.57 25.01 26.22
CA ALA A 709 2.42 25.96 27.31
C ALA A 709 3.34 27.20 27.13
N GLY A 710 4.58 26.99 26.69
CA GLY A 710 5.49 28.06 26.33
C GLY A 710 4.99 28.88 25.13
N LEU A 711 4.41 28.23 24.12
CA LEU A 711 3.80 28.91 22.96
C LEU A 711 2.63 29.79 23.41
N ALA A 712 1.72 29.24 24.23
CA ALA A 712 0.60 29.98 24.79
C ALA A 712 1.08 31.20 25.57
N SER A 713 2.11 31.04 26.41
CA SER A 713 2.69 32.16 27.17
C SER A 713 3.20 33.29 26.27
N LEU A 714 3.83 32.97 25.13
CA LEU A 714 4.31 33.99 24.18
C LEU A 714 3.16 34.68 23.43
N MET A 715 2.08 33.96 23.14
CA MET A 715 0.88 34.47 22.45
C MET A 715 0.02 35.41 23.32
N GLY A 716 0.22 35.40 24.64
CA GLY A 716 -0.58 36.15 25.61
C GLY A 716 -1.51 35.30 26.49
N GLY A 717 -1.34 33.98 26.49
CA GLY A 717 -2.08 33.01 27.29
C GLY A 717 -2.91 32.04 26.45
N ASN A 718 -3.55 31.07 27.13
CA ASN A 718 -4.34 30.02 26.49
C ASN A 718 -5.47 30.57 25.61
N THR A 719 -6.19 31.61 26.05
CA THR A 719 -7.28 32.23 25.29
C THR A 719 -6.82 32.78 23.93
N GLU A 720 -5.67 33.44 23.86
CA GLU A 720 -5.13 33.98 22.62
C GLU A 720 -4.72 32.86 21.65
N LEU A 721 -4.09 31.80 22.16
CA LEU A 721 -3.75 30.61 21.39
C LEU A 721 -5.02 29.96 20.81
N GLN A 722 -6.04 29.73 21.65
CA GLN A 722 -7.31 29.15 21.25
C GLN A 722 -7.97 29.95 20.12
N ASN A 723 -8.12 31.27 20.28
CA ASN A 723 -8.76 32.12 19.28
C ASN A 723 -8.02 32.05 17.94
N LYS A 724 -6.69 32.16 17.97
CA LYS A 724 -5.85 32.14 16.78
C LYS A 724 -5.88 30.79 16.05
N LEU A 725 -5.84 29.68 16.79
CA LEU A 725 -5.95 28.34 16.21
C LEU A 725 -7.36 28.08 15.66
N ASN A 726 -8.41 28.52 16.36
CA ASN A 726 -9.79 28.36 15.91
C ASN A 726 -10.05 29.11 14.60
N GLU A 727 -9.55 30.33 14.46
CA GLU A 727 -9.58 31.07 13.19
C GLU A 727 -8.94 30.26 12.05
N ALA A 728 -7.77 29.65 12.30
CA ALA A 728 -7.10 28.84 11.29
C ALA A 728 -7.96 27.65 10.83
N PHE A 729 -8.68 27.01 11.75
CA PHE A 729 -9.63 25.92 11.43
C PHE A 729 -10.86 26.42 10.66
N GLU A 730 -11.47 27.53 11.07
CA GLU A 730 -12.62 28.14 10.36
C GLU A 730 -12.24 28.52 8.92
N GLN A 731 -11.01 28.96 8.68
CA GLN A 731 -10.52 29.21 7.31
C GLN A 731 -10.27 27.91 6.54
N GLY A 732 -9.70 26.88 7.18
CA GLY A 732 -9.41 25.58 6.57
C GLY A 732 -10.66 24.77 6.20
N GLU A 733 -11.77 25.01 6.88
CA GLU A 733 -13.05 24.32 6.66
C GLU A 733 -13.57 24.48 5.22
N LYS A 734 -13.30 25.62 4.56
CA LYS A 734 -13.73 25.89 3.16
C LYS A 734 -13.09 24.97 2.12
N SER A 735 -12.03 24.28 2.51
CA SER A 735 -11.24 23.37 1.68
C SER A 735 -11.24 21.95 2.24
N ASP A 736 -12.19 21.62 3.11
CA ASP A 736 -12.24 20.32 3.80
C ASP A 736 -10.94 19.97 4.52
N PHE A 737 -10.19 21.00 4.94
CA PHE A 737 -8.85 20.88 5.53
C PHE A 737 -7.81 20.18 4.64
N VAL A 738 -8.06 20.06 3.34
CA VAL A 738 -7.15 19.47 2.35
C VAL A 738 -6.68 20.56 1.40
N TYR A 739 -5.41 20.96 1.53
CA TYR A 739 -4.80 21.99 0.70
C TYR A 739 -3.50 21.50 0.07
N SER A 740 -3.15 22.03 -1.11
CA SER A 740 -1.85 21.77 -1.73
C SER A 740 -0.70 22.16 -0.78
N TYR A 741 0.40 21.42 -0.82
CA TYR A 741 1.60 21.63 0.00
C TYR A 741 1.97 23.12 0.18
N GLY A 742 2.09 23.55 1.44
CA GLY A 742 2.48 24.92 1.82
C GLY A 742 1.41 26.00 1.72
N LYS A 743 0.16 25.67 1.35
CA LYS A 743 -0.92 26.67 1.20
C LYS A 743 -2.06 26.47 2.19
N GLY A 744 -2.80 27.53 2.48
CA GLY A 744 -3.94 27.51 3.41
C GLY A 744 -3.52 27.58 4.88
N TYR A 745 -4.51 27.65 5.77
CA TYR A 745 -4.31 27.89 7.20
C TYR A 745 -4.11 26.59 7.99
N VAL A 746 -4.96 25.60 7.74
CA VAL A 746 -4.83 24.24 8.27
C VAL A 746 -4.91 23.28 7.11
N SER A 747 -3.97 22.34 7.04
CA SER A 747 -3.97 21.27 6.05
C SER A 747 -3.64 19.94 6.72
N TYR A 748 -4.48 18.95 6.48
CA TYR A 748 -4.32 17.55 6.83
C TYR A 748 -3.86 16.70 5.63
N ALA A 749 -3.62 17.34 4.48
CA ALA A 749 -2.98 16.72 3.32
C ALA A 749 -1.46 16.53 3.52
N ASN A 750 -0.86 17.21 4.50
CA ASN A 750 0.56 17.15 4.81
C ASN A 750 0.85 17.14 6.32
N GLN A 751 1.97 16.55 6.72
CA GLN A 751 2.19 16.11 8.10
C GLN A 751 2.35 17.20 9.16
N PRO A 752 2.99 18.37 8.88
CA PRO A 752 3.14 19.41 9.89
C PRO A 752 1.81 19.88 10.49
N GLY A 753 0.71 19.80 9.74
CA GLY A 753 -0.62 20.20 10.19
C GLY A 753 -1.46 19.10 10.87
N CYS A 754 -1.05 17.83 10.80
CA CYS A 754 -1.88 16.69 11.21
C CYS A 754 -2.16 16.61 12.72
N SER A 755 -1.46 17.37 13.56
CA SER A 755 -1.67 17.37 15.02
C SER A 755 -2.44 18.59 15.53
N ASN A 756 -2.75 19.57 14.66
CA ASN A 756 -3.19 20.90 15.07
C ASN A 756 -4.47 20.89 15.91
N ALA A 757 -5.43 20.00 15.62
CA ALA A 757 -6.70 19.98 16.37
C ALA A 757 -6.52 19.51 17.83
N HIS A 758 -5.46 18.76 18.12
CA HIS A 758 -5.17 18.28 19.47
C HIS A 758 -4.58 19.36 20.37
N VAL A 759 -4.05 20.45 19.79
CA VAL A 759 -3.44 21.55 20.55
C VAL A 759 -4.46 22.25 21.47
N PHE A 760 -5.74 22.33 21.09
CA PHE A 760 -6.76 22.93 21.96
C PHE A 760 -6.86 22.24 23.34
N SER A 761 -6.64 20.92 23.41
CA SER A 761 -6.66 20.20 24.69
C SER A 761 -5.51 20.61 25.60
N TYR A 762 -4.35 20.97 25.04
CA TYR A 762 -3.20 21.51 25.79
C TYR A 762 -3.36 22.98 26.17
N ALA A 763 -4.37 23.65 25.63
CA ALA A 763 -4.73 25.02 25.94
C ALA A 763 -6.04 25.11 26.71
N ASP A 764 -6.45 24.08 27.46
CA ASP A 764 -7.68 24.04 28.27
C ASP A 764 -9.01 24.20 27.49
N ALA A 765 -9.02 23.89 26.19
CA ALA A 765 -10.22 23.90 25.34
C ALA A 765 -10.52 22.53 24.69
N PRO A 766 -10.64 21.44 25.46
CA PRO A 766 -10.82 20.09 24.91
C PRO A 766 -12.09 19.93 24.05
N TRP A 767 -13.13 20.74 24.27
CA TRP A 767 -14.35 20.72 23.42
C TRP A 767 -14.06 21.15 21.98
N LEU A 768 -13.10 22.05 21.75
CA LEU A 768 -12.66 22.43 20.40
C LEU A 768 -11.86 21.31 19.74
N THR A 769 -11.00 20.58 20.49
CA THR A 769 -10.39 19.35 19.98
C THR A 769 -11.48 18.35 19.55
N GLN A 770 -12.48 18.09 20.39
CA GLN A 770 -13.57 17.16 20.07
C GLN A 770 -14.35 17.58 18.81
N TYR A 771 -14.61 18.88 18.64
CA TYR A 771 -15.30 19.40 17.47
C TYR A 771 -14.44 19.26 16.20
N TRP A 772 -13.23 19.85 16.20
CA TRP A 772 -12.39 19.91 15.00
C TRP A 772 -11.84 18.56 14.57
N VAL A 773 -11.51 17.65 15.51
CA VAL A 773 -11.11 16.27 15.14
C VAL A 773 -12.24 15.56 14.41
N ARG A 774 -13.50 15.71 14.83
CA ARG A 774 -14.64 15.10 14.12
C ARG A 774 -14.86 15.73 12.76
N GLN A 775 -14.75 17.06 12.64
CA GLN A 775 -14.88 17.76 11.35
C GLN A 775 -13.79 17.33 10.37
N VAL A 776 -12.54 17.24 10.81
CA VAL A 776 -11.43 16.78 9.97
C VAL A 776 -11.64 15.32 9.55
N ASN A 777 -11.98 14.45 10.49
CA ASN A 777 -12.20 13.03 10.18
C ASN A 777 -13.32 12.84 9.14
N GLU A 778 -14.41 13.60 9.24
CA GLU A 778 -15.53 13.53 8.30
C GLU A 778 -15.18 14.14 6.93
N LYS A 779 -14.53 15.30 6.90
CA LYS A 779 -14.32 16.07 5.67
C LYS A 779 -13.04 15.71 4.92
N ALA A 780 -11.92 15.59 5.63
CA ALA A 780 -10.61 15.30 5.00
C ALA A 780 -10.41 13.79 4.75
N TYR A 781 -10.89 12.95 5.67
CA TYR A 781 -10.62 11.51 5.70
C TYR A 781 -11.88 10.64 5.66
N GLY A 782 -13.07 11.21 5.47
CA GLY A 782 -14.32 10.44 5.50
C GLY A 782 -14.63 9.70 4.20
N GLY A 783 -13.86 9.96 3.14
CA GLY A 783 -14.03 9.36 1.82
C GLY A 783 -13.77 7.85 1.82
N ILE A 784 -14.59 7.13 1.06
CA ILE A 784 -14.49 5.68 0.87
C ILE A 784 -14.67 5.29 -0.61
N THR A 785 -14.29 6.18 -1.52
CA THR A 785 -14.44 5.95 -2.97
C THR A 785 -13.07 5.80 -3.62
N PRO A 786 -13.00 5.24 -4.85
CA PRO A 786 -11.75 5.21 -5.59
C PRO A 786 -11.12 6.58 -5.87
N ASP A 787 -11.88 7.67 -5.80
CA ASP A 787 -11.41 9.03 -6.07
C ASP A 787 -11.07 9.84 -4.81
N LEU A 788 -11.55 9.40 -3.63
CA LEU A 788 -11.45 10.17 -2.39
C LEU A 788 -11.37 9.24 -1.17
N GLY A 789 -10.27 9.36 -0.40
CA GLY A 789 -10.07 8.65 0.86
C GLY A 789 -9.25 9.38 1.92
N TRP A 790 -8.10 9.94 1.55
CA TRP A 790 -7.16 10.63 2.43
C TRP A 790 -6.83 12.06 1.99
N GLY A 791 -7.21 12.46 0.76
CA GLY A 791 -7.09 13.84 0.28
C GLY A 791 -5.67 14.26 -0.11
N GLY A 792 -4.66 13.42 0.14
CA GLY A 792 -3.27 13.63 -0.26
C GLY A 792 -3.09 13.70 -1.79
N THR A 793 -2.00 14.32 -2.22
CA THR A 793 -1.56 14.34 -3.63
C THR A 793 -0.19 13.69 -3.79
#